data_AF-A0A1D2QWM2-F1
#
_entry.id   AF-A0A1D2QWM2-F1
#
_cell.length_a   1.000
_cell.length_b   1.000
_cell.length_c   1.000
_cell.angle_alpha   90.00
_cell.angle_beta   90.00
_cell.angle_gamma   90.00
#
_symmetry.space_group_name_H-M   'P 1'
#
loop_
_entity.id
_entity.type
_entity.pdbx_description
1 polymer ?
#
loop_
_entity_poly.entity_id
_entity_poly.type
_entity_poly.pdbx_seq_one_letter_code
_entity_poly.pdbx_strand_id
1 'polypeptide(L)'
;MKRIEYVPALKDKKDVDGLISALKEGSIHTRATAATALGEIKDPAAVKPLINALKDENEYVRCDAAWALGEIKDKSAVKPLINALNESSKYLMEYAIWALGEIKDREAVNPLIKALKDDSEWLRADAASALGKIKDPGAAESLIIALKDSDARVRSSAAFALGEIKYAASVQPLIKALKDDDVDVRECATFALGEIRSPGVIEPLISLLKDGNANVRRRASDALIKIKDPRAIEPLINALKDDDLRVRSSASLALEQIKDKSAVEPLINALNDDSAWVRINAAKLLVKFKDPGAVEPLINALRDSDEHVRMYAEAAIAREADELYQNKNYKNAMYLYDAIIESPIYKSKDEKAAYYYIKISKCNEKLRGLRKAKSALKKAFEFTREKATKTFIGASINLLDVKLGNMEIDSLPDILYKFADAEFGIPGNLKDILDENEKFAKELEESANKYGTDIELLKIYPHLSTEKQKILYKLDRLEIEKKSGEIPDSEYKFWKQTHAENLNALNAKIAGIERNMQRVGLGEEEIRAGKELKEKQDIISGFEDKVKIIKDELEEEKEVKEIREKEIHDLQEKIESAKLLKELKAELARRLKQDTDIISGFENEIKNYETEIKAKNNEFEKLQKQIESVKKLTGQKAELEPEKQKIQKELKELETEKGAGKIGDYKYNFLKKTHADNLDLLNNLISDIEEKILKSGEGKEENLLEKELKQKQVLISDLQEKIRGIKNKLEEKKQEKQKHEEELLEIQKQIESSKSIEKHKLEIAEELKQKQGIISGLEEKVKTYEEQIGAKTDELFELKKQIESAMKIAEQKEEVVKELKQKKGIISGLEDKVESIQEELKSEKDEKQKQEEELKQLKKMMESGREIAAHKAEVVKELKQKKGIISGLEDKVKSIQDELKSEKEEKQKWEEEFRELKKMTESASEIAMHSSEVAKELKQKQVLISGFEDKLERYEQQIKAKNEELLAISRQVESAKVPADYKAGYGAGISLEKQKILDNLNKLESDRASGSMGRHSYEFWKKRYNEQLNAIDEGELKKQKRIDYSRSDEKITPEEELRRRWFSGEFGIIEYEKRLRRLKSAPGAAK
;
A
#
# COMPACT_ATOMS: atom_id res chain seq x y z
N MET A 1 14.41 -52.66 -3.28
CA MET A 1 14.76 -51.31 -3.77
C MET A 1 13.50 -50.49 -3.77
N LYS A 2 13.26 -49.69 -2.72
CA LYS A 2 12.08 -48.82 -2.64
C LYS A 2 12.22 -47.73 -3.72
N ARG A 3 11.16 -47.49 -4.49
CA ARG A 3 11.09 -46.39 -5.47
C ARG A 3 11.41 -45.10 -4.74
N ILE A 4 12.55 -44.49 -5.03
CA ILE A 4 12.78 -43.08 -4.72
C ILE A 4 11.70 -42.34 -5.53
N GLU A 5 10.72 -41.74 -4.86
CA GLU A 5 9.64 -40.99 -5.51
C GLU A 5 10.23 -39.86 -6.38
N TYR A 6 9.49 -39.46 -7.41
CA TYR A 6 9.84 -38.33 -8.27
C TYR A 6 10.07 -37.07 -7.43
N VAL A 7 11.29 -36.51 -7.46
CA VAL A 7 11.73 -35.41 -6.58
C VAL A 7 10.76 -34.20 -6.57
N PRO A 8 10.18 -33.77 -7.71
CA PRO A 8 9.16 -32.71 -7.68
C PRO A 8 7.93 -33.05 -6.86
N ALA A 9 7.47 -34.32 -6.88
CA ALA A 9 6.34 -34.75 -6.05
C ALA A 9 6.70 -34.75 -4.55
N LEU A 10 7.95 -35.07 -4.20
CA LEU A 10 8.44 -34.98 -2.82
C LEU A 10 8.54 -33.51 -2.36
N LYS A 11 9.01 -32.62 -3.25
CA LYS A 11 9.06 -31.18 -3.01
C LYS A 11 7.66 -30.59 -2.79
N ASP A 12 6.70 -30.91 -3.65
CA ASP A 12 5.31 -30.42 -3.56
C ASP A 12 4.65 -30.85 -2.25
N LYS A 13 4.96 -32.07 -1.77
CA LYS A 13 4.50 -32.59 -0.48
C LYS A 13 5.29 -32.05 0.72
N LYS A 14 6.38 -31.29 0.49
CA LYS A 14 7.38 -30.91 1.49
C LYS A 14 7.92 -32.11 2.29
N ASP A 15 8.08 -33.25 1.63
CA ASP A 15 8.61 -34.49 2.24
C ASP A 15 10.14 -34.41 2.34
N VAL A 16 10.62 -33.77 3.40
CA VAL A 16 12.05 -33.54 3.66
C VAL A 16 12.81 -34.86 3.84
N ASP A 17 12.22 -35.85 4.52
CA ASP A 17 12.86 -37.16 4.74
C ASP A 17 12.99 -37.95 3.43
N GLY A 18 11.95 -37.89 2.58
CA GLY A 18 11.98 -38.45 1.24
C GLY A 18 13.05 -37.81 0.36
N LEU A 19 13.18 -36.48 0.42
CA LEU A 19 14.22 -35.74 -0.29
C LEU A 19 15.63 -36.01 0.24
N ILE A 20 15.82 -36.13 1.56
CA ILE A 20 17.10 -36.53 2.16
C ILE A 20 17.49 -37.95 1.72
N SER A 21 16.52 -38.84 1.57
CA SER A 21 16.76 -40.20 1.06
C SER A 21 17.14 -40.16 -0.43
N ALA A 22 16.46 -39.34 -1.23
CA ALA A 22 16.77 -39.11 -2.64
C ALA A 22 18.17 -38.50 -2.84
N LEU A 23 18.60 -37.61 -1.95
CA LEU A 23 19.93 -37.01 -1.92
C LEU A 23 21.05 -38.03 -1.67
N LYS A 24 20.79 -39.13 -0.93
CA LYS A 24 21.80 -40.14 -0.60
C LYS A 24 21.86 -41.29 -1.61
N GLU A 25 20.71 -41.81 -2.01
CA GLU A 25 20.60 -43.07 -2.76
C GLU A 25 20.19 -42.86 -4.22
N GLY A 26 19.93 -41.60 -4.63
CA GLY A 26 19.51 -41.27 -5.98
C GLY A 26 20.62 -41.36 -7.03
N SER A 27 20.20 -41.38 -8.30
CA SER A 27 21.11 -41.10 -9.43
C SER A 27 21.72 -39.70 -9.29
N ILE A 28 22.83 -39.40 -9.97
CA ILE A 28 23.47 -38.07 -9.93
C ILE A 28 22.44 -36.93 -10.12
N HIS A 29 21.58 -37.06 -11.14
CA HIS A 29 20.53 -36.08 -11.40
C HIS A 29 19.49 -36.02 -10.27
N THR A 30 19.09 -37.17 -9.73
CA THR A 30 18.17 -37.23 -8.59
C THR A 30 18.77 -36.57 -7.34
N ARG A 31 20.06 -36.77 -7.07
CA ARG A 31 20.75 -36.16 -5.91
C ARG A 31 20.86 -34.65 -6.05
N ALA A 32 21.24 -34.18 -7.24
CA ALA A 32 21.30 -32.77 -7.60
C ALA A 32 19.93 -32.08 -7.41
N THR A 33 18.88 -32.59 -8.07
CA THR A 33 17.52 -32.05 -7.95
C THR A 33 16.98 -32.13 -6.52
N ALA A 34 17.34 -33.18 -5.76
CA ALA A 34 16.96 -33.29 -4.35
C ALA A 34 17.66 -32.23 -3.50
N ALA A 35 18.94 -31.94 -3.75
CA ALA A 35 19.65 -30.85 -3.06
C ALA A 35 18.98 -29.50 -3.34
N THR A 36 18.66 -29.20 -4.60
CA THR A 36 17.92 -27.99 -4.98
C THR A 36 16.57 -27.90 -4.27
N ALA A 37 15.77 -28.97 -4.30
CA ALA A 37 14.47 -29.01 -3.66
C ALA A 37 14.56 -28.78 -2.14
N LEU A 38 15.57 -29.36 -1.48
CA LEU A 38 15.83 -29.13 -0.05
C LEU A 38 16.21 -27.67 0.25
N GLY A 39 17.01 -27.05 -0.62
CA GLY A 39 17.36 -25.63 -0.54
C GLY A 39 16.15 -24.71 -0.69
N GLU A 40 15.22 -25.03 -1.59
CA GLU A 40 13.99 -24.25 -1.78
C GLU A 40 13.00 -24.41 -0.61
N ILE A 41 12.96 -25.59 0.03
CA ILE A 41 12.14 -25.85 1.21
C ILE A 41 12.69 -25.16 2.46
N LYS A 42 14.02 -25.02 2.56
CA LYS A 42 14.74 -24.36 3.65
C LYS A 42 14.59 -25.02 5.02
N ASP A 43 14.37 -26.33 5.06
CA ASP A 43 14.25 -27.07 6.32
C ASP A 43 15.65 -27.33 6.95
N PRO A 44 15.88 -26.94 8.22
CA PRO A 44 17.15 -27.18 8.91
C PRO A 44 17.57 -28.66 9.02
N ALA A 45 16.63 -29.61 8.96
CA ALA A 45 16.94 -31.04 8.97
C ALA A 45 17.79 -31.47 7.76
N ALA A 46 17.71 -30.72 6.65
CA ALA A 46 18.48 -30.96 5.45
C ALA A 46 19.96 -30.56 5.56
N VAL A 47 20.34 -29.72 6.54
CA VAL A 47 21.68 -29.12 6.62
C VAL A 47 22.79 -30.17 6.74
N LYS A 48 22.67 -31.13 7.67
CA LYS A 48 23.69 -32.20 7.82
C LYS A 48 23.78 -33.10 6.58
N PRO A 49 22.67 -33.59 5.99
CA PRO A 49 22.70 -34.28 4.70
C PRO A 49 23.37 -33.49 3.57
N LEU A 50 23.05 -32.20 3.44
CA LEU A 50 23.63 -31.33 2.42
C LEU A 50 25.12 -31.07 2.65
N ILE A 51 25.58 -30.92 3.91
CA ILE A 51 27.01 -30.84 4.25
C ILE A 51 27.76 -32.10 3.80
N ASN A 52 27.13 -33.28 3.89
CA ASN A 52 27.73 -34.50 3.37
C ASN A 52 27.74 -34.52 1.83
N ALA A 53 26.70 -34.00 1.19
CA ALA A 53 26.60 -33.88 -0.26
C ALA A 53 27.62 -32.89 -0.88
N LEU A 54 28.19 -31.97 -0.09
CA LEU A 54 29.37 -31.18 -0.51
C LEU A 54 30.59 -32.04 -0.85
N LYS A 55 30.62 -33.31 -0.44
CA LYS A 55 31.69 -34.26 -0.75
C LYS A 55 31.28 -35.30 -1.80
N ASP A 56 30.16 -35.08 -2.48
CA ASP A 56 29.68 -35.99 -3.53
C ASP A 56 30.73 -36.11 -4.65
N GLU A 57 30.83 -37.30 -5.24
CA GLU A 57 31.72 -37.56 -6.38
C GLU A 57 31.42 -36.63 -7.56
N ASN A 58 30.15 -36.24 -7.72
CA ASN A 58 29.68 -35.42 -8.81
C ASN A 58 29.65 -33.93 -8.46
N GLU A 59 30.25 -33.13 -9.33
CA GLU A 59 30.38 -31.68 -9.15
C GLU A 59 29.04 -30.94 -9.10
N TYR A 60 28.03 -31.34 -9.90
CA TYR A 60 26.71 -30.69 -9.86
C TYR A 60 26.04 -30.88 -8.51
N VAL A 61 26.12 -32.08 -7.94
CA VAL A 61 25.55 -32.37 -6.62
C VAL A 61 26.25 -31.53 -5.55
N ARG A 62 27.58 -31.35 -5.63
CA ARG A 62 28.32 -30.47 -4.71
C ARG A 62 27.89 -29.02 -4.85
N CYS A 63 27.74 -28.51 -6.08
CA CYS A 63 27.31 -27.14 -6.35
C CYS A 63 25.88 -26.89 -5.84
N ASP A 64 24.94 -27.79 -6.16
CA ASP A 64 23.55 -27.68 -5.71
C ASP A 64 23.42 -27.81 -4.20
N ALA A 65 24.26 -28.63 -3.56
CA ALA A 65 24.35 -28.70 -2.11
C ALA A 65 24.90 -27.41 -1.50
N ALA A 66 25.94 -26.79 -2.10
CA ALA A 66 26.46 -25.50 -1.66
C ALA A 66 25.42 -24.39 -1.78
N TRP A 67 24.72 -24.33 -2.93
CA TRP A 67 23.60 -23.42 -3.15
C TRP A 67 22.49 -23.62 -2.11
N ALA A 68 22.05 -24.86 -1.90
CA ALA A 68 21.00 -25.17 -0.93
C ALA A 68 21.37 -24.78 0.50
N LEU A 69 22.63 -24.98 0.90
CA LEU A 69 23.13 -24.54 2.21
C LEU A 69 23.12 -23.01 2.34
N GLY A 70 23.43 -22.29 1.26
CA GLY A 70 23.32 -20.82 1.20
C GLY A 70 21.88 -20.32 1.29
N GLU A 71 20.91 -21.03 0.72
CA GLU A 71 19.48 -20.71 0.83
C GLU A 71 18.91 -20.96 2.23
N ILE A 72 19.39 -22.03 2.90
CA ILE A 72 18.99 -22.38 4.28
C ILE A 72 19.61 -21.43 5.31
N LYS A 73 20.81 -20.91 5.06
CA LYS A 73 21.52 -19.93 5.90
C LYS A 73 21.91 -20.44 7.30
N ASP A 74 22.12 -21.74 7.45
CA ASP A 74 22.55 -22.34 8.73
C ASP A 74 24.08 -22.20 8.93
N LYS A 75 24.47 -21.64 10.08
CA LYS A 75 25.88 -21.42 10.45
C LYS A 75 26.74 -22.69 10.48
N SER A 76 26.16 -23.86 10.72
CA SER A 76 26.93 -25.12 10.76
C SER A 76 27.53 -25.49 9.40
N ALA A 77 27.00 -24.91 8.31
CA ALA A 77 27.52 -25.08 6.95
C ALA A 77 28.79 -24.27 6.66
N VAL A 78 29.13 -23.27 7.48
CA VAL A 78 30.21 -22.31 7.21
C VAL A 78 31.57 -22.99 7.07
N LYS A 79 31.99 -23.83 8.04
CA LYS A 79 33.28 -24.54 7.97
C LYS A 79 33.35 -25.52 6.78
N PRO A 80 32.32 -26.35 6.52
CA PRO A 80 32.25 -27.16 5.30
C PRO A 80 32.39 -26.35 4.00
N LEU A 81 31.70 -25.22 3.89
CA LEU A 81 31.76 -24.35 2.72
C LEU A 81 33.14 -23.67 2.59
N ILE A 82 33.78 -23.27 3.69
CA ILE A 82 35.17 -22.78 3.69
C ILE A 82 36.14 -23.85 3.17
N ASN A 83 35.93 -25.12 3.51
CA ASN A 83 36.75 -26.20 2.98
C ASN A 83 36.55 -26.37 1.47
N ALA A 84 35.31 -26.25 0.98
CA ALA A 84 34.98 -26.31 -0.45
C ALA A 84 35.67 -25.19 -1.27
N LEU A 85 36.05 -24.06 -0.64
CA LEU A 85 36.87 -23.02 -1.30
C LEU A 85 38.29 -23.46 -1.65
N ASN A 86 38.82 -24.53 -1.06
CA ASN A 86 40.19 -24.99 -1.31
C ASN A 86 40.24 -26.18 -2.29
N GLU A 87 39.10 -26.61 -2.85
CA GLU A 87 39.02 -27.70 -3.82
C GLU A 87 39.22 -27.19 -5.26
N SER A 88 39.73 -28.04 -6.15
CA SER A 88 40.19 -27.65 -7.50
C SER A 88 39.08 -27.25 -8.50
N SER A 89 37.81 -27.17 -8.08
CA SER A 89 36.66 -26.83 -8.92
C SER A 89 36.28 -25.36 -8.77
N LYS A 90 36.42 -24.58 -9.85
CA LYS A 90 36.01 -23.17 -9.88
C LYS A 90 34.50 -22.99 -9.71
N TYR A 91 33.68 -23.92 -10.21
CA TYR A 91 32.23 -23.87 -10.07
C TYR A 91 31.80 -24.06 -8.62
N LEU A 92 32.34 -25.07 -7.92
CA LEU A 92 32.04 -25.27 -6.51
C LEU A 92 32.49 -24.08 -5.66
N MET A 93 33.65 -23.49 -5.98
CA MET A 93 34.12 -22.27 -5.31
C MET A 93 33.13 -21.11 -5.48
N GLU A 94 32.59 -20.88 -6.68
CA GLU A 94 31.60 -19.84 -6.95
C GLU A 94 30.35 -20.00 -6.05
N TYR A 95 29.76 -21.20 -6.03
CA TYR A 95 28.59 -21.48 -5.18
C TYR A 95 28.92 -21.42 -3.69
N ALA A 96 30.12 -21.86 -3.28
CA ALA A 96 30.56 -21.77 -1.89
C ALA A 96 30.78 -20.31 -1.46
N ILE A 97 31.39 -19.46 -2.30
CA ILE A 97 31.55 -18.03 -2.06
C ILE A 97 30.19 -17.36 -1.90
N TRP A 98 29.27 -17.63 -2.84
CA TRP A 98 27.91 -17.10 -2.79
C TRP A 98 27.19 -17.52 -1.50
N ALA A 99 27.24 -18.82 -1.16
CA ALA A 99 26.58 -19.37 0.03
C ALA A 99 27.14 -18.78 1.33
N LEU A 100 28.46 -18.62 1.42
CA LEU A 100 29.10 -17.96 2.57
C LEU A 100 28.66 -16.50 2.71
N GLY A 101 28.52 -15.78 1.59
CA GLY A 101 27.97 -14.43 1.56
C GLY A 101 26.51 -14.36 2.00
N GLU A 102 25.68 -15.35 1.66
CA GLU A 102 24.28 -15.44 2.08
C GLU A 102 24.09 -15.81 3.55
N ILE A 103 24.96 -16.69 4.09
CA ILE A 103 24.97 -17.07 5.51
C ILE A 103 25.43 -15.90 6.40
N LYS A 104 26.29 -15.01 5.88
CA LYS A 104 26.78 -13.80 6.56
C LYS A 104 27.56 -14.06 7.85
N ASP A 105 28.29 -15.17 7.93
CA ASP A 105 29.12 -15.47 9.09
C ASP A 105 30.54 -14.89 8.98
N ARG A 106 31.03 -14.26 10.05
CA ARG A 106 32.35 -13.63 10.12
C ARG A 106 33.52 -14.60 9.96
N GLU A 107 33.36 -15.90 10.27
CA GLU A 107 34.42 -16.90 10.07
C GLU A 107 34.79 -17.04 8.58
N ALA A 108 33.88 -16.68 7.67
CA ALA A 108 34.11 -16.70 6.23
C ALA A 108 34.98 -15.55 5.71
N VAL A 109 35.19 -14.49 6.51
CA VAL A 109 35.85 -13.24 6.06
C VAL A 109 37.27 -13.50 5.59
N ASN A 110 38.11 -14.16 6.39
CA ASN A 110 39.51 -14.41 6.02
C ASN A 110 39.65 -15.36 4.81
N PRO A 111 38.89 -16.48 4.71
CA PRO A 111 38.84 -17.29 3.50
C PRO A 111 38.41 -16.52 2.25
N LEU A 112 37.41 -15.64 2.35
CA LEU A 112 36.95 -14.81 1.23
C LEU A 112 37.98 -13.74 0.86
N ILE A 113 38.71 -13.16 1.82
CA ILE A 113 39.86 -12.28 1.55
C ILE A 113 40.97 -13.01 0.77
N LYS A 114 41.16 -14.31 1.02
CA LYS A 114 42.08 -15.12 0.22
C LYS A 114 41.54 -15.32 -1.21
N ALA A 115 40.24 -15.56 -1.36
CA ALA A 115 39.57 -15.68 -2.67
C ALA A 115 39.58 -14.37 -3.50
N LEU A 116 39.66 -13.20 -2.85
CA LEU A 116 39.92 -11.92 -3.53
C LEU A 116 41.25 -11.87 -4.31
N LYS A 117 42.14 -12.85 -4.13
CA LYS A 117 43.43 -12.95 -4.82
C LYS A 117 43.48 -14.12 -5.80
N ASP A 118 42.35 -14.73 -6.12
CA ASP A 118 42.27 -15.83 -7.09
C ASP A 118 42.62 -15.36 -8.51
N ASP A 119 43.14 -16.26 -9.33
CA ASP A 119 43.46 -15.97 -10.73
C ASP A 119 42.20 -15.63 -11.55
N SER A 120 41.06 -16.23 -11.20
CA SER A 120 39.76 -15.99 -11.84
C SER A 120 39.16 -14.68 -11.39
N GLU A 121 38.95 -13.75 -12.32
CA GLU A 121 38.35 -12.45 -12.04
C GLU A 121 36.88 -12.56 -11.63
N TRP A 122 36.18 -13.62 -12.05
CA TRP A 122 34.82 -13.94 -11.57
C TRP A 122 34.82 -14.24 -10.08
N LEU A 123 35.70 -15.14 -9.63
CA LEU A 123 35.79 -15.53 -8.22
C LEU A 123 36.26 -14.35 -7.33
N ARG A 124 37.15 -13.50 -7.83
CA ARG A 124 37.53 -12.26 -7.14
C ARG A 124 36.33 -11.32 -6.97
N ALA A 125 35.51 -11.13 -8.01
CA ALA A 125 34.33 -10.27 -7.95
C ALA A 125 33.25 -10.84 -7.02
N ASP A 126 33.02 -12.16 -7.05
CA ASP A 126 32.07 -12.84 -6.17
C ASP A 126 32.53 -12.79 -4.71
N ALA A 127 33.82 -12.96 -4.46
CA ALA A 127 34.40 -12.82 -3.13
C ALA A 127 34.21 -11.40 -2.59
N ALA A 128 34.41 -10.37 -3.42
CA ALA A 128 34.14 -8.99 -3.04
C ALA A 128 32.65 -8.77 -2.69
N SER A 129 31.75 -9.29 -3.51
CA SER A 129 30.30 -9.24 -3.27
C SER A 129 29.89 -9.94 -1.97
N ALA A 130 30.41 -11.15 -1.72
CA ALA A 130 30.15 -11.93 -0.52
C ALA A 130 30.65 -11.21 0.75
N LEU A 131 31.84 -10.61 0.70
CA LEU A 131 32.37 -9.77 1.79
C LEU A 131 31.48 -8.55 2.05
N GLY A 132 30.97 -7.92 0.99
CA GLY A 132 29.99 -6.84 1.09
C GLY A 132 28.68 -7.26 1.76
N LYS A 133 28.19 -8.48 1.50
CA LYS A 133 26.99 -9.04 2.16
C LYS A 133 27.21 -9.36 3.64
N ILE A 134 28.41 -9.82 4.00
CA ILE A 134 28.80 -10.10 5.40
C ILE A 134 28.91 -8.80 6.20
N LYS A 135 29.37 -7.71 5.57
CA LYS A 135 29.53 -6.37 6.17
C LYS A 135 30.53 -6.30 7.33
N ASP A 136 31.51 -7.21 7.37
CA ASP A 136 32.56 -7.19 8.39
C ASP A 136 33.67 -6.17 8.01
N PRO A 137 33.99 -5.18 8.87
CA PRO A 137 35.02 -4.19 8.60
C PRO A 137 36.42 -4.77 8.38
N GLY A 138 36.71 -5.97 8.86
CA GLY A 138 38.00 -6.66 8.67
C GLY A 138 38.34 -6.93 7.19
N ALA A 139 37.33 -6.90 6.30
CA ALA A 139 37.53 -7.03 4.86
C ALA A 139 37.92 -5.73 4.15
N ALA A 140 37.73 -4.57 4.79
CA ALA A 140 37.73 -3.28 4.11
C ALA A 140 39.08 -2.93 3.46
N GLU A 141 40.21 -3.19 4.14
CA GLU A 141 41.54 -2.94 3.57
C GLU A 141 41.82 -3.77 2.31
N SER A 142 41.37 -5.03 2.30
CA SER A 142 41.53 -5.91 1.13
C SER A 142 40.63 -5.46 -0.03
N LEU A 143 39.42 -4.98 0.27
CA LEU A 143 38.52 -4.40 -0.74
C LEU A 143 39.06 -3.06 -1.29
N ILE A 144 39.72 -2.24 -0.47
CA ILE A 144 40.42 -1.02 -0.93
C ILE A 144 41.53 -1.36 -1.92
N ILE A 145 42.25 -2.46 -1.70
CA ILE A 145 43.25 -2.95 -2.67
C ILE A 145 42.55 -3.42 -3.96
N ALA A 146 41.43 -4.13 -3.85
CA ALA A 146 40.65 -4.63 -4.99
C ALA A 146 40.02 -3.52 -5.86
N LEU A 147 39.86 -2.29 -5.34
CA LEU A 147 39.52 -1.11 -6.16
C LEU A 147 40.55 -0.79 -7.26
N LYS A 148 41.73 -1.41 -7.23
CA LYS A 148 42.78 -1.25 -8.25
C LYS A 148 42.96 -2.50 -9.11
N ASP A 149 42.03 -3.46 -9.04
CA ASP A 149 42.09 -4.67 -9.85
C ASP A 149 42.06 -4.34 -11.35
N SER A 150 42.69 -5.18 -12.16
CA SER A 150 42.69 -5.03 -13.62
C SER A 150 41.28 -5.16 -14.22
N ASP A 151 40.41 -5.98 -13.60
CA ASP A 151 39.06 -6.22 -14.10
C ASP A 151 38.05 -5.26 -13.45
N ALA A 152 37.23 -4.61 -14.28
CA ALA A 152 36.25 -3.63 -13.84
C ALA A 152 35.17 -4.22 -12.92
N ARG A 153 34.79 -5.49 -13.09
CA ARG A 153 33.78 -6.16 -12.25
C ARG A 153 34.29 -6.37 -10.83
N VAL A 154 35.58 -6.66 -10.68
CA VAL A 154 36.21 -6.75 -9.35
C VAL A 154 36.24 -5.37 -8.70
N ARG A 155 36.61 -4.32 -9.45
CA ARG A 155 36.62 -2.93 -8.95
C ARG A 155 35.23 -2.45 -8.54
N SER A 156 34.19 -2.71 -9.33
CA SER A 156 32.82 -2.29 -9.04
C SER A 156 32.23 -3.06 -7.87
N SER A 157 32.41 -4.38 -7.80
CA SER A 157 32.02 -5.20 -6.64
C SER A 157 32.73 -4.77 -5.36
N ALA A 158 34.03 -4.43 -5.44
CA ALA A 158 34.78 -3.91 -4.30
C ALA A 158 34.23 -2.55 -3.83
N ALA A 159 33.93 -1.64 -4.76
CA ALA A 159 33.32 -0.36 -4.44
C ALA A 159 31.95 -0.53 -3.77
N PHE A 160 31.08 -1.38 -4.34
CA PHE A 160 29.78 -1.69 -3.77
C PHE A 160 29.89 -2.28 -2.36
N ALA A 161 30.79 -3.26 -2.16
CA ALA A 161 31.04 -3.89 -0.87
C ALA A 161 31.52 -2.91 0.19
N LEU A 162 32.41 -1.97 -0.16
CA LEU A 162 32.86 -0.91 0.75
C LEU A 162 31.71 0.02 1.16
N GLY A 163 30.77 0.27 0.25
CA GLY A 163 29.52 0.98 0.53
C GLY A 163 28.63 0.24 1.51
N GLU A 164 28.45 -1.07 1.33
CA GLU A 164 27.65 -1.91 2.24
C GLU A 164 28.27 -2.00 3.65
N ILE A 165 29.60 -2.05 3.75
CA ILE A 165 30.36 -2.03 5.01
C ILE A 165 30.34 -0.63 5.65
N LYS A 166 30.20 0.44 4.85
CA LYS A 166 30.24 1.85 5.28
C LYS A 166 31.57 2.26 5.93
N TYR A 167 32.68 1.75 5.40
CA TYR A 167 34.00 1.97 5.98
C TYR A 167 34.55 3.37 5.67
N ALA A 168 34.66 4.24 6.68
CA ALA A 168 35.03 5.65 6.49
C ALA A 168 36.40 5.86 5.82
N ALA A 169 37.41 5.03 6.09
CA ALA A 169 38.74 5.20 5.48
C ALA A 169 38.76 4.85 3.97
N SER A 170 37.70 4.22 3.45
CA SER A 170 37.56 3.96 2.01
C SER A 170 37.15 5.19 1.20
N VAL A 171 36.79 6.31 1.83
CA VAL A 171 36.33 7.52 1.14
C VAL A 171 37.32 8.03 0.10
N GLN A 172 38.61 8.17 0.44
CA GLN A 172 39.61 8.68 -0.52
C GLN A 172 39.88 7.71 -1.69
N PRO A 173 40.03 6.39 -1.46
CA PRO A 173 40.03 5.40 -2.54
C PRO A 173 38.79 5.45 -3.43
N LEU A 174 37.60 5.57 -2.85
CA LEU A 174 36.34 5.64 -3.60
C LEU A 174 36.21 6.94 -4.42
N ILE A 175 36.68 8.08 -3.89
CA ILE A 175 36.76 9.34 -4.66
C ILE A 175 37.65 9.17 -5.90
N LYS A 176 38.73 8.38 -5.83
CA LYS A 176 39.53 8.08 -7.03
C LYS A 176 38.77 7.19 -8.01
N ALA A 177 38.01 6.22 -7.52
CA ALA A 177 37.17 5.34 -8.34
C ALA A 177 36.00 6.07 -9.04
N LEU A 178 35.60 7.27 -8.58
CA LEU A 178 34.66 8.12 -9.32
C LEU A 178 35.21 8.60 -10.68
N LYS A 179 36.50 8.44 -10.94
CA LYS A 179 37.15 8.79 -12.20
C LYS A 179 37.56 7.56 -13.02
N ASP A 180 37.07 6.38 -12.66
CA ASP A 180 37.33 5.15 -13.41
C ASP A 180 36.76 5.24 -14.83
N ASP A 181 37.43 4.61 -15.79
CA ASP A 181 36.97 4.59 -17.19
C ASP A 181 35.65 3.81 -17.32
N ASP A 182 35.45 2.80 -16.47
CA ASP A 182 34.28 1.95 -16.46
C ASP A 182 33.09 2.60 -15.73
N VAL A 183 31.91 2.53 -16.36
CA VAL A 183 30.69 3.17 -15.86
C VAL A 183 30.19 2.50 -14.57
N ASP A 184 30.25 1.17 -14.48
CA ASP A 184 29.74 0.43 -13.32
C ASP A 184 30.61 0.70 -12.09
N VAL A 185 31.92 0.86 -12.28
CA VAL A 185 32.83 1.26 -11.20
C VAL A 185 32.48 2.66 -10.68
N ARG A 186 32.27 3.65 -11.57
CA ARG A 186 31.84 5.00 -11.16
C ARG A 186 30.48 4.98 -10.46
N GLU A 187 29.52 4.19 -10.96
CA GLU A 187 28.20 4.02 -10.34
C GLU A 187 28.30 3.44 -8.92
N CYS A 188 29.02 2.32 -8.75
CA CYS A 188 29.19 1.65 -7.46
C CYS A 188 29.97 2.52 -6.47
N ALA A 189 30.99 3.25 -6.92
CA ALA A 189 31.74 4.19 -6.08
C ALA A 189 30.84 5.35 -5.60
N THR A 190 29.98 5.86 -6.48
CA THR A 190 29.01 6.91 -6.16
C THR A 190 28.00 6.43 -5.12
N PHE A 191 27.47 5.22 -5.30
CA PHE A 191 26.60 4.56 -4.33
C PHE A 191 27.30 4.43 -2.97
N ALA A 192 28.53 3.93 -2.97
CA ALA A 192 29.29 3.69 -1.74
C ALA A 192 29.56 4.97 -0.94
N LEU A 193 29.94 6.05 -1.61
CA LEU A 193 30.14 7.35 -0.96
C LEU A 193 28.82 7.89 -0.38
N GLY A 194 27.70 7.68 -1.06
CA GLY A 194 26.36 8.01 -0.57
C GLY A 194 25.93 7.18 0.65
N GLU A 195 26.34 5.91 0.74
CA GLU A 195 26.09 5.06 1.92
C GLU A 195 26.96 5.42 3.12
N ILE A 196 28.22 5.80 2.88
CA ILE A 196 29.16 6.23 3.92
C ILE A 196 28.76 7.61 4.48
N ARG A 197 28.15 8.48 3.66
CA ARG A 197 27.65 9.81 4.03
C ARG A 197 28.72 10.76 4.58
N SER A 198 29.96 10.67 4.08
CA SER A 198 31.03 11.56 4.52
C SER A 198 30.86 12.97 3.92
N PRO A 199 30.80 14.06 4.71
CA PRO A 199 30.62 15.42 4.18
C PRO A 199 31.73 15.88 3.21
N GLY A 200 32.91 15.27 3.26
CA GLY A 200 34.04 15.57 2.38
C GLY A 200 33.85 15.13 0.92
N VAL A 201 32.76 14.41 0.61
CA VAL A 201 32.49 13.82 -0.72
C VAL A 201 31.54 14.67 -1.56
N ILE A 202 31.03 15.77 -1.01
CA ILE A 202 30.02 16.62 -1.66
C ILE A 202 30.53 17.19 -2.99
N GLU A 203 31.71 17.83 -3.02
CA GLU A 203 32.27 18.37 -4.27
C GLU A 203 32.52 17.29 -5.34
N PRO A 204 33.14 16.13 -5.00
CA PRO A 204 33.21 15.00 -5.94
C PRO A 204 31.85 14.54 -6.48
N LEU A 205 30.82 14.40 -5.64
CA LEU A 205 29.49 13.99 -6.07
C LEU A 205 28.79 15.05 -6.92
N ILE A 206 28.94 16.34 -6.61
CA ILE A 206 28.46 17.45 -7.43
C ILE A 206 29.07 17.38 -8.83
N SER A 207 30.36 17.06 -8.95
CA SER A 207 31.01 16.93 -10.25
C SER A 207 30.42 15.80 -11.10
N LEU A 208 29.96 14.71 -10.47
CA LEU A 208 29.33 13.58 -11.14
C LEU A 208 27.89 13.85 -11.61
N LEU A 209 27.24 14.93 -11.17
CA LEU A 209 26.00 15.40 -11.78
C LEU A 209 26.19 15.81 -13.25
N LYS A 210 27.43 15.89 -13.74
CA LYS A 210 27.78 16.16 -15.14
C LYS A 210 28.42 14.96 -15.86
N ASP A 211 28.37 13.76 -15.26
CA ASP A 211 28.95 12.55 -15.89
C ASP A 211 28.28 12.25 -17.24
N GLY A 212 29.03 11.72 -18.20
CA GLY A 212 28.51 11.35 -19.52
C GLY A 212 27.41 10.27 -19.45
N ASN A 213 27.38 9.46 -18.39
CA ASN A 213 26.39 8.41 -18.19
C ASN A 213 25.26 8.84 -17.25
N ALA A 214 24.01 8.71 -17.70
CA ALA A 214 22.82 9.10 -16.93
C ALA A 214 22.62 8.30 -15.63
N ASN A 215 23.00 7.01 -15.57
CA ASN A 215 22.89 6.23 -14.34
C ASN A 215 23.83 6.77 -13.25
N VAL A 216 25.05 7.18 -13.64
CA VAL A 216 26.02 7.80 -12.71
C VAL A 216 25.48 9.14 -12.21
N ARG A 217 24.97 10.01 -13.10
CA ARG A 217 24.33 11.29 -12.70
C ARG A 217 23.17 11.07 -11.73
N ARG A 218 22.31 10.08 -12.01
CA ARG A 218 21.19 9.70 -11.13
C ARG A 218 21.68 9.24 -9.76
N ARG A 219 22.68 8.35 -9.71
CA ARG A 219 23.28 7.92 -8.44
C ARG A 219 23.93 9.06 -7.67
N ALA A 220 24.52 10.04 -8.36
CA ALA A 220 25.07 11.22 -7.71
C ALA A 220 23.97 12.02 -7.02
N SER A 221 22.84 12.26 -7.69
CA SER A 221 21.64 12.85 -7.06
C SER A 221 21.15 12.03 -5.86
N ASP A 222 21.06 10.70 -5.98
CA ASP A 222 20.64 9.80 -4.89
C ASP A 222 21.62 9.79 -3.71
N ALA A 223 22.92 9.93 -3.96
CA ALA A 223 23.94 10.05 -2.93
C ALA A 223 23.85 11.40 -2.21
N LEU A 224 23.63 12.50 -2.95
CA LEU A 224 23.43 13.84 -2.39
C LEU A 224 22.14 13.92 -1.54
N ILE A 225 21.07 13.19 -1.91
CA ILE A 225 19.88 12.99 -1.07
C ILE A 225 20.25 12.46 0.31
N LYS A 226 21.16 11.49 0.38
CA LYS A 226 21.53 10.82 1.65
C LYS A 226 22.41 11.68 2.53
N ILE A 227 23.23 12.55 1.95
CA ILE A 227 24.15 13.43 2.69
C ILE A 227 23.43 14.70 3.16
N LYS A 228 22.47 15.21 2.37
CA LYS A 228 21.65 16.39 2.68
C LYS A 228 22.44 17.69 2.90
N ASP A 229 23.57 17.85 2.21
CA ASP A 229 24.38 19.06 2.33
C ASP A 229 23.84 20.19 1.43
N PRO A 230 23.62 21.41 1.98
CA PRO A 230 23.08 22.54 1.21
C PRO A 230 23.94 22.96 0.00
N ARG A 231 25.25 22.68 -0.01
CA ARG A 231 26.12 22.98 -1.16
C ARG A 231 25.66 22.27 -2.44
N ALA A 232 24.88 21.20 -2.33
CA ALA A 232 24.34 20.46 -3.46
C ALA A 232 23.12 21.13 -4.14
N ILE A 233 22.49 22.12 -3.51
CA ILE A 233 21.21 22.69 -3.95
C ILE A 233 21.28 23.28 -5.37
N GLU A 234 22.21 24.21 -5.61
CA GLU A 234 22.39 24.85 -6.92
C GLU A 234 22.75 23.83 -8.03
N PRO A 235 23.69 22.90 -7.81
CA PRO A 235 23.92 21.79 -8.74
C PRO A 235 22.68 20.93 -9.02
N LEU A 236 21.89 20.62 -7.99
CA LEU A 236 20.67 19.81 -8.14
C LEU A 236 19.56 20.57 -8.89
N ILE A 237 19.46 21.89 -8.72
CA ILE A 237 18.55 22.73 -9.53
C ILE A 237 18.97 22.68 -11.00
N ASN A 238 20.26 22.74 -11.29
CA ASN A 238 20.74 22.53 -12.66
C ASN A 238 20.43 21.12 -13.19
N ALA A 239 20.51 20.10 -12.34
CA ALA A 239 20.13 18.72 -12.70
C ALA A 239 18.62 18.53 -12.95
N LEU A 240 17.76 19.48 -12.58
CA LEU A 240 16.36 19.50 -13.04
C LEU A 240 16.23 19.70 -14.56
N LYS A 241 17.29 20.21 -15.22
CA LYS A 241 17.35 20.39 -16.68
C LYS A 241 17.94 19.19 -17.42
N ASP A 242 18.32 18.14 -16.71
CA ASP A 242 18.99 16.98 -17.31
C ASP A 242 18.12 16.32 -18.39
N ASP A 243 18.72 15.82 -19.46
CA ASP A 243 18.00 15.14 -20.55
C ASP A 243 17.31 13.84 -20.08
N ASP A 244 17.90 13.13 -19.10
CA ASP A 244 17.34 11.89 -18.55
C ASP A 244 16.28 12.17 -17.49
N LEU A 245 15.07 11.65 -17.72
CA LEU A 245 13.91 11.78 -16.84
C LEU A 245 14.19 11.34 -15.39
N ARG A 246 14.95 10.25 -15.21
CA ARG A 246 15.25 9.68 -13.89
C ARG A 246 16.20 10.59 -13.12
N VAL A 247 17.15 11.24 -13.80
CA VAL A 247 18.04 12.24 -13.17
C VAL A 247 17.22 13.45 -12.69
N ARG A 248 16.30 13.95 -13.53
CA ARG A 248 15.40 15.06 -13.15
C ARG A 248 14.54 14.70 -11.94
N SER A 249 13.98 13.48 -11.90
CA SER A 249 13.19 13.01 -10.77
C SER A 249 14.03 12.87 -9.49
N SER A 250 15.22 12.27 -9.57
CA SER A 250 16.13 12.18 -8.42
C SER A 250 16.57 13.56 -7.92
N ALA A 251 16.84 14.51 -8.81
CA ALA A 251 17.20 15.87 -8.43
C ALA A 251 16.05 16.62 -7.72
N SER A 252 14.82 16.47 -8.22
CA SER A 252 13.61 17.00 -7.57
C SER A 252 13.42 16.42 -6.17
N LEU A 253 13.56 15.10 -6.03
CA LEU A 253 13.50 14.42 -4.74
C LEU A 253 14.63 14.87 -3.79
N ALA A 254 15.83 15.12 -4.33
CA ALA A 254 16.97 15.64 -3.57
C ALA A 254 16.69 16.99 -2.95
N LEU A 255 16.25 17.95 -3.75
CA LEU A 255 15.88 19.28 -3.28
C LEU A 255 14.75 19.22 -2.26
N GLU A 256 13.76 18.35 -2.48
CA GLU A 256 12.68 18.11 -1.53
C GLU A 256 13.17 17.52 -0.20
N GLN A 257 14.18 16.65 -0.20
CA GLN A 257 14.65 15.95 1.01
C GLN A 257 15.70 16.73 1.80
N ILE A 258 16.42 17.63 1.14
CA ILE A 258 17.36 18.56 1.77
C ILE A 258 16.59 19.57 2.65
N LYS A 259 15.47 20.14 2.14
CA LYS A 259 14.60 21.11 2.85
C LYS A 259 15.34 22.27 3.55
N ASP A 260 16.50 22.65 3.04
CA ASP A 260 17.26 23.77 3.59
C ASP A 260 16.77 25.11 3.02
N LYS A 261 16.55 26.11 3.88
CA LYS A 261 16.04 27.43 3.48
C LYS A 261 16.90 28.13 2.42
N SER A 262 18.18 27.80 2.33
CA SER A 262 19.06 28.30 1.27
C SER A 262 18.62 27.88 -0.14
N ALA A 263 17.71 26.91 -0.28
CA ALA A 263 17.09 26.56 -1.56
C ALA A 263 16.02 27.54 -2.03
N VAL A 264 15.46 28.39 -1.16
CA VAL A 264 14.33 29.27 -1.51
C VAL A 264 14.72 30.26 -2.60
N GLU A 265 15.80 31.02 -2.42
CA GLU A 265 16.28 32.00 -3.42
C GLU A 265 16.65 31.34 -4.77
N PRO A 266 17.44 30.25 -4.81
CA PRO A 266 17.68 29.50 -6.04
C PRO A 266 16.40 28.98 -6.73
N LEU A 267 15.43 28.49 -5.96
CA LEU A 267 14.14 28.03 -6.51
C LEU A 267 13.29 29.19 -7.02
N ILE A 268 13.33 30.37 -6.37
CA ILE A 268 12.71 31.60 -6.87
C ILE A 268 13.30 31.99 -8.22
N ASN A 269 14.63 31.93 -8.37
CA ASN A 269 15.28 32.18 -9.65
C ASN A 269 14.86 31.15 -10.71
N ALA A 270 14.72 29.88 -10.33
CA ALA A 270 14.28 28.80 -11.19
C ALA A 270 12.81 28.91 -11.66
N LEU A 271 11.99 29.76 -11.04
CA LEU A 271 10.65 30.10 -11.57
C LEU A 271 10.72 30.89 -12.89
N ASN A 272 11.87 31.46 -13.25
CA ASN A 272 12.05 32.19 -14.50
C ASN A 272 12.85 31.37 -15.55
N ASP A 273 12.99 30.06 -15.35
CA ASP A 273 13.74 29.21 -16.25
C ASP A 273 13.04 29.00 -17.61
N ASP A 274 13.79 28.86 -18.70
CA ASP A 274 13.23 28.59 -20.02
C ASP A 274 12.44 27.25 -20.05
N SER A 275 12.89 26.25 -19.28
CA SER A 275 12.25 24.94 -19.20
C SER A 275 11.02 24.96 -18.29
N ALA A 276 9.84 24.70 -18.86
CA ALA A 276 8.62 24.55 -18.09
C ALA A 276 8.75 23.49 -16.97
N TRP A 277 9.46 22.39 -17.24
CA TRP A 277 9.69 21.35 -16.23
C TRP A 277 10.42 21.88 -14.98
N VAL A 278 11.41 22.74 -15.17
CA VAL A 278 12.15 23.36 -14.05
C VAL A 278 11.24 24.30 -13.30
N ARG A 279 10.51 25.18 -14.00
CA ARG A 279 9.54 26.10 -13.38
C ARG A 279 8.47 25.37 -12.57
N ILE A 280 7.96 24.24 -13.08
CA ILE A 280 6.96 23.40 -12.39
C ILE A 280 7.52 22.86 -11.08
N ASN A 281 8.73 22.29 -11.13
CA ASN A 281 9.37 21.74 -9.94
C ASN A 281 9.75 22.84 -8.95
N ALA A 282 10.20 24.00 -9.42
CA ALA A 282 10.47 25.17 -8.60
C ALA A 282 9.21 25.61 -7.84
N ALA A 283 8.09 25.82 -8.54
CA ALA A 283 6.82 26.18 -7.93
C ALA A 283 6.35 25.12 -6.91
N LYS A 284 6.39 23.83 -7.29
CA LYS A 284 6.02 22.71 -6.41
C LYS A 284 6.89 22.63 -5.16
N LEU A 285 8.21 22.83 -5.28
CA LEU A 285 9.12 22.79 -4.14
C LEU A 285 8.89 24.00 -3.23
N LEU A 286 8.74 25.21 -3.77
CA LEU A 286 8.43 26.41 -2.98
C LEU A 286 7.14 26.25 -2.16
N VAL A 287 6.10 25.59 -2.70
CA VAL A 287 4.90 25.19 -1.92
C VAL A 287 5.31 24.38 -0.67
N LYS A 288 6.25 23.44 -0.81
CA LYS A 288 6.69 22.57 0.30
C LYS A 288 7.59 23.28 1.31
N PHE A 289 8.41 24.23 0.87
CA PHE A 289 9.29 25.01 1.75
C PHE A 289 8.52 25.96 2.67
N LYS A 290 7.34 26.43 2.24
CA LYS A 290 6.49 27.35 3.01
C LYS A 290 7.20 28.64 3.41
N ASP A 291 8.11 29.13 2.58
CA ASP A 291 8.83 30.36 2.88
C ASP A 291 8.02 31.59 2.41
N PRO A 292 7.70 32.55 3.30
CA PRO A 292 6.97 33.76 2.92
C PRO A 292 7.68 34.60 1.85
N GLY A 293 9.01 34.51 1.74
CA GLY A 293 9.78 35.20 0.71
C GLY A 293 9.45 34.74 -0.72
N ALA A 294 8.88 33.54 -0.87
CA ALA A 294 8.48 33.00 -2.17
C ALA A 294 7.13 33.51 -2.68
N VAL A 295 6.32 34.17 -1.84
CA VAL A 295 4.94 34.54 -2.14
C VAL A 295 4.85 35.49 -3.34
N GLU A 296 5.63 36.57 -3.35
CA GLU A 296 5.62 37.55 -4.45
C GLU A 296 6.11 36.94 -5.79
N PRO A 297 7.22 36.17 -5.84
CA PRO A 297 7.59 35.40 -7.03
C PRO A 297 6.49 34.44 -7.51
N LEU A 298 5.80 33.76 -6.60
CA LEU A 298 4.70 32.86 -6.94
C LEU A 298 3.48 33.63 -7.49
N ILE A 299 3.18 34.84 -7.00
CA ILE A 299 2.14 35.70 -7.57
C ILE A 299 2.44 36.01 -9.04
N ASN A 300 3.71 36.30 -9.38
CA ASN A 300 4.10 36.47 -10.77
C ASN A 300 3.94 35.18 -11.59
N ALA A 301 4.26 34.02 -10.99
CA ALA A 301 4.11 32.70 -11.61
C ALA A 301 2.65 32.30 -11.89
N LEU A 302 1.65 32.97 -11.30
CA LEU A 302 0.24 32.81 -11.69
C LEU A 302 -0.02 33.20 -13.15
N ARG A 303 0.88 33.98 -13.76
CA ARG A 303 0.81 34.41 -15.17
C ARG A 303 1.71 33.58 -16.09
N ASP A 304 2.30 32.49 -15.60
CA ASP A 304 3.15 31.63 -16.42
C ASP A 304 2.38 31.03 -17.61
N SER A 305 3.07 30.84 -18.72
CA SER A 305 2.55 30.13 -19.91
C SER A 305 2.11 28.69 -19.61
N ASP A 306 2.79 27.99 -18.69
CA ASP A 306 2.53 26.60 -18.35
C ASP A 306 1.46 26.47 -17.25
N GLU A 307 0.50 25.58 -17.46
CA GLU A 307 -0.64 25.38 -16.56
C GLU A 307 -0.27 24.79 -15.20
N HIS A 308 0.72 23.90 -15.15
CA HIS A 308 1.12 23.26 -13.90
C HIS A 308 1.89 24.23 -13.01
N VAL A 309 2.70 25.13 -13.60
CA VAL A 309 3.35 26.23 -12.86
C VAL A 309 2.29 27.09 -12.18
N ARG A 310 1.27 27.50 -12.95
CA ARG A 310 0.13 28.29 -12.46
C ARG A 310 -0.62 27.58 -11.33
N MET A 311 -0.90 26.28 -11.49
CA MET A 311 -1.59 25.47 -10.49
C MET A 311 -0.80 25.36 -9.16
N TYR A 312 0.51 25.12 -9.22
CA TYR A 312 1.33 25.05 -8.00
C TYR A 312 1.50 26.42 -7.33
N ALA A 313 1.62 27.49 -8.13
CA ALA A 313 1.64 28.85 -7.62
C ALA A 313 0.32 29.21 -6.91
N GLU A 314 -0.83 28.88 -7.51
CA GLU A 314 -2.15 29.03 -6.90
C GLU A 314 -2.21 28.31 -5.54
N ALA A 315 -1.82 27.03 -5.50
CA ALA A 315 -1.86 26.23 -4.28
C ALA A 315 -0.96 26.80 -3.16
N ALA A 316 0.21 27.34 -3.51
CA ALA A 316 1.10 27.99 -2.55
C ALA A 316 0.46 29.25 -1.95
N ILE A 317 -0.05 30.14 -2.80
CA ILE A 317 -0.61 31.43 -2.42
C ILE A 317 -1.91 31.23 -1.64
N ALA A 318 -2.76 30.30 -2.05
CA ALA A 318 -4.01 29.99 -1.36
C ALA A 318 -3.76 29.51 0.06
N ARG A 319 -2.74 28.66 0.26
CA ARG A 319 -2.37 28.20 1.60
C ARG A 319 -1.85 29.33 2.47
N GLU A 320 -0.96 30.17 1.95
CA GLU A 320 -0.47 31.34 2.69
C GLU A 320 -1.62 32.30 3.05
N ALA A 321 -2.55 32.52 2.12
CA ALA A 321 -3.75 33.33 2.36
C ALA A 321 -4.64 32.75 3.47
N ASP A 322 -4.83 31.42 3.49
CA ASP A 322 -5.54 30.72 4.55
C ASP A 322 -4.82 30.84 5.91
N GLU A 323 -3.49 30.69 5.95
CA GLU A 323 -2.69 30.87 7.17
C GLU A 323 -2.78 32.31 7.71
N LEU A 324 -2.70 33.32 6.82
CA LEU A 324 -2.90 34.73 7.18
C LEU A 324 -4.32 35.00 7.69
N TYR A 325 -5.34 34.37 7.09
CA TYR A 325 -6.72 34.49 7.56
C TYR A 325 -6.87 33.93 8.99
N GLN A 326 -6.32 32.74 9.26
CA GLN A 326 -6.35 32.13 10.60
C GLN A 326 -5.62 32.99 11.65
N ASN A 327 -4.50 33.60 11.24
CA ASN A 327 -3.74 34.53 12.08
C ASN A 327 -4.38 35.93 12.19
N LYS A 328 -5.64 36.08 11.77
CA LYS A 328 -6.43 37.32 11.80
C LYS A 328 -5.84 38.48 10.96
N ASN A 329 -4.91 38.18 10.05
CA ASN A 329 -4.37 39.13 9.09
C ASN A 329 -5.21 39.17 7.81
N TYR A 330 -6.47 39.59 7.97
CA TYR A 330 -7.47 39.53 6.91
C TYR A 330 -7.15 40.42 5.71
N LYS A 331 -6.40 41.51 5.91
CA LYS A 331 -6.01 42.43 4.83
C LYS A 331 -5.02 41.78 3.87
N ASN A 332 -4.01 41.09 4.39
CA ASN A 332 -3.02 40.41 3.57
C ASN A 332 -3.59 39.11 2.98
N ALA A 333 -4.42 38.37 3.73
CA ALA A 333 -5.14 37.21 3.18
C ALA A 333 -6.01 37.61 1.97
N MET A 334 -6.76 38.71 2.10
CA MET A 334 -7.57 39.26 1.01
C MET A 334 -6.73 39.66 -0.20
N TYR A 335 -5.59 40.33 0.01
CA TYR A 335 -4.65 40.68 -1.07
C TYR A 335 -4.20 39.45 -1.87
N LEU A 336 -3.87 38.35 -1.19
CA LEU A 336 -3.45 37.11 -1.85
C LEU A 336 -4.60 36.42 -2.60
N TYR A 337 -5.80 36.36 -2.03
CA TYR A 337 -6.96 35.83 -2.76
C TYR A 337 -7.32 36.70 -3.99
N ASP A 338 -7.21 38.03 -3.87
CA ASP A 338 -7.41 38.94 -4.99
C ASP A 338 -6.36 38.67 -6.10
N ALA A 339 -5.09 38.49 -5.74
CA ALA A 339 -4.02 38.15 -6.68
C ALA A 339 -4.30 36.84 -7.44
N ILE A 340 -4.84 35.82 -6.75
CA ILE A 340 -5.27 34.57 -7.39
C ILE A 340 -6.38 34.84 -8.41
N ILE A 341 -7.42 35.59 -8.05
CA ILE A 341 -8.56 35.87 -8.94
C ILE A 341 -8.16 36.73 -10.14
N GLU A 342 -7.24 37.66 -9.97
CA GLU A 342 -6.74 38.51 -11.06
C GLU A 342 -5.83 37.75 -12.05
N SER A 343 -5.48 36.50 -11.72
CA SER A 343 -4.75 35.61 -12.62
C SER A 343 -5.50 35.32 -13.92
N PRO A 344 -4.81 35.19 -15.06
CA PRO A 344 -5.39 34.74 -16.32
C PRO A 344 -6.18 33.43 -16.23
N ILE A 345 -5.89 32.57 -15.24
CA ILE A 345 -6.56 31.28 -14.98
C ILE A 345 -8.07 31.45 -14.84
N TYR A 346 -8.53 32.51 -14.15
CA TYR A 346 -9.93 32.67 -13.75
C TYR A 346 -10.74 33.62 -14.64
N LYS A 347 -10.17 34.07 -15.77
CA LYS A 347 -10.89 34.91 -16.74
C LYS A 347 -12.07 34.18 -17.42
N SER A 348 -12.18 32.85 -17.34
CA SER A 348 -13.28 32.07 -17.91
C SER A 348 -14.03 31.25 -16.85
N LYS A 349 -15.14 31.79 -16.33
CA LYS A 349 -16.25 31.09 -15.62
C LYS A 349 -15.92 29.72 -15.00
N ASP A 350 -15.02 29.71 -14.03
CA ASP A 350 -14.61 28.55 -13.23
C ASP A 350 -15.22 28.68 -11.81
N GLU A 351 -15.83 27.61 -11.31
CA GLU A 351 -16.41 27.56 -9.95
C GLU A 351 -15.36 27.80 -8.87
N LYS A 352 -14.07 27.54 -9.16
CA LYS A 352 -12.96 27.94 -8.30
C LYS A 352 -12.84 29.45 -8.09
N ALA A 353 -13.24 30.29 -9.04
CA ALA A 353 -13.29 31.74 -8.82
C ALA A 353 -14.35 32.11 -7.78
N ALA A 354 -15.49 31.40 -7.76
CA ALA A 354 -16.53 31.60 -6.76
C ALA A 354 -16.01 31.26 -5.35
N TYR A 355 -15.20 30.22 -5.22
CA TYR A 355 -14.53 29.85 -3.95
C TYR A 355 -13.70 31.01 -3.38
N TYR A 356 -12.80 31.60 -4.18
CA TYR A 356 -11.96 32.71 -3.70
C TYR A 356 -12.77 33.99 -3.44
N TYR A 357 -13.82 34.27 -4.21
CA TYR A 357 -14.72 35.40 -3.92
C TYR A 357 -15.48 35.22 -2.59
N ILE A 358 -15.84 33.99 -2.21
CA ILE A 358 -16.40 33.70 -0.88
C ILE A 358 -15.37 34.00 0.21
N LYS A 359 -14.11 33.60 0.04
CA LYS A 359 -13.01 33.90 0.99
C LYS A 359 -12.76 35.41 1.13
N ILE A 360 -12.76 36.16 0.03
CA ILE A 360 -12.66 37.63 0.04
C ILE A 360 -13.86 38.27 0.76
N SER A 361 -15.06 37.72 0.57
CA SER A 361 -16.25 38.21 1.28
C SER A 361 -16.08 38.10 2.79
N LYS A 362 -15.61 36.95 3.28
CA LYS A 362 -15.33 36.74 4.71
C LYS A 362 -14.28 37.68 5.26
N CYS A 363 -13.20 37.90 4.53
CA CYS A 363 -12.18 38.88 4.93
C CYS A 363 -12.81 40.28 5.09
N ASN A 364 -13.64 40.70 4.13
CA ASN A 364 -14.35 41.97 4.20
C ASN A 364 -15.36 42.02 5.36
N GLU A 365 -16.06 40.93 5.67
CA GLU A 365 -16.96 40.85 6.82
C GLU A 365 -16.22 41.01 8.15
N LYS A 366 -15.09 40.29 8.34
CA LYS A 366 -14.23 40.42 9.53
C LYS A 366 -13.62 41.82 9.67
N LEU A 367 -13.32 42.48 8.54
CA LEU A 367 -12.89 43.88 8.49
C LEU A 367 -14.05 44.89 8.64
N ARG A 368 -15.27 44.45 8.98
CA ARG A 368 -16.50 45.26 9.14
C ARG A 368 -16.95 45.98 7.85
N GLY A 369 -16.47 45.54 6.69
CA GLY A 369 -16.81 46.04 5.37
C GLY A 369 -18.00 45.32 4.72
N LEU A 370 -19.17 45.31 5.38
CA LEU A 370 -20.34 44.52 4.96
C LEU A 370 -20.79 44.77 3.50
N ARG A 371 -20.70 46.01 2.99
CA ARG A 371 -21.01 46.32 1.58
C ARG A 371 -20.03 45.65 0.60
N LYS A 372 -18.74 45.63 0.94
CA LYS A 372 -17.71 44.97 0.12
C LYS A 372 -17.85 43.45 0.20
N ALA A 373 -18.16 42.91 1.38
CA ALA A 373 -18.46 41.49 1.57
C ALA A 373 -19.65 41.05 0.70
N LYS A 374 -20.73 41.84 0.69
CA LYS A 374 -21.90 41.59 -0.17
C LYS A 374 -21.52 41.66 -1.65
N SER A 375 -20.72 42.65 -2.05
CA SER A 375 -20.25 42.77 -3.44
C SER A 375 -19.42 41.57 -3.89
N ALA A 376 -18.58 41.01 -3.02
CA ALA A 376 -17.78 39.81 -3.33
C ALA A 376 -18.67 38.56 -3.49
N LEU A 377 -19.67 38.36 -2.62
CA LEU A 377 -20.62 37.24 -2.78
C LEU A 377 -21.48 37.37 -4.04
N LYS A 378 -21.87 38.58 -4.44
CA LYS A 378 -22.54 38.79 -5.73
C LYS A 378 -21.68 38.31 -6.90
N LYS A 379 -20.39 38.65 -6.89
CA LYS A 379 -19.45 38.11 -7.88
C LYS A 379 -19.37 36.58 -7.80
N ALA A 380 -19.22 36.00 -6.60
CA ALA A 380 -19.22 34.54 -6.42
C ALA A 380 -20.47 33.89 -7.05
N PHE A 381 -21.65 34.47 -6.81
CA PHE A 381 -22.93 34.00 -7.34
C PHE A 381 -22.97 33.99 -8.88
N GLU A 382 -22.36 34.98 -9.53
CA GLU A 382 -22.27 35.07 -11.00
C GLU A 382 -21.39 33.95 -11.60
N PHE A 383 -20.37 33.51 -10.87
CA PHE A 383 -19.40 32.50 -11.33
C PHE A 383 -19.83 31.05 -11.07
N THR A 384 -20.67 30.80 -10.06
CA THR A 384 -21.18 29.46 -9.74
C THR A 384 -22.16 28.95 -10.81
N ARG A 385 -22.15 27.64 -11.11
CA ARG A 385 -23.19 27.00 -11.95
C ARG A 385 -24.07 26.05 -11.16
N GLU A 386 -23.51 25.41 -10.13
CA GLU A 386 -24.24 24.53 -9.24
C GLU A 386 -25.39 25.24 -8.49
N LYS A 387 -26.60 24.67 -8.59
CA LYS A 387 -27.81 25.21 -7.95
C LYS A 387 -27.66 25.32 -6.43
N ALA A 388 -27.02 24.33 -5.81
CA ALA A 388 -26.74 24.28 -4.38
C ALA A 388 -25.90 25.46 -3.90
N THR A 389 -24.72 25.61 -4.51
CA THR A 389 -23.78 26.66 -4.19
C THR A 389 -24.37 28.05 -4.48
N LYS A 390 -25.21 28.19 -5.53
CA LYS A 390 -25.99 29.43 -5.75
C LYS A 390 -26.98 29.70 -4.63
N THR A 391 -27.72 28.70 -4.16
CA THR A 391 -28.66 28.85 -3.04
C THR A 391 -27.92 29.30 -1.78
N PHE A 392 -26.78 28.67 -1.47
CA PHE A 392 -25.94 29.05 -0.33
C PHE A 392 -25.41 30.49 -0.41
N ILE A 393 -24.84 30.88 -1.56
CA ILE A 393 -24.35 32.24 -1.77
C ILE A 393 -25.50 33.24 -1.71
N GLY A 394 -26.66 32.91 -2.29
CA GLY A 394 -27.87 33.74 -2.24
C GLY A 394 -28.37 33.95 -0.82
N ALA A 395 -28.40 32.90 0.00
CA ALA A 395 -28.77 33.00 1.42
C ALA A 395 -27.77 33.84 2.22
N SER A 396 -26.47 33.73 1.92
CA SER A 396 -25.41 34.55 2.52
C SER A 396 -25.52 36.03 2.14
N ILE A 397 -25.91 36.35 0.90
CA ILE A 397 -26.20 37.73 0.46
C ILE A 397 -27.38 38.31 1.24
N ASN A 398 -28.46 37.54 1.42
CA ASN A 398 -29.64 37.98 2.17
C ASN A 398 -29.32 38.25 3.65
N LEU A 399 -28.49 37.40 4.27
CA LEU A 399 -28.04 37.61 5.65
C LEU A 399 -27.23 38.92 5.80
N LEU A 400 -26.35 39.22 4.85
CA LEU A 400 -25.65 40.51 4.83
C LEU A 400 -26.60 41.69 4.60
N ASP A 401 -27.69 41.50 3.87
CA ASP A 401 -28.72 42.53 3.70
C ASP A 401 -29.50 42.83 4.97
N VAL A 402 -29.82 41.81 5.77
CA VAL A 402 -30.37 41.98 7.12
C VAL A 402 -29.37 42.76 8.00
N LYS A 403 -28.09 42.37 8.02
CA LYS A 403 -27.05 43.09 8.79
C LYS A 403 -26.82 44.54 8.33
N LEU A 404 -27.07 44.85 7.05
CA LEU A 404 -26.97 46.20 6.49
C LEU A 404 -28.24 47.04 6.71
N GLY A 405 -29.34 46.45 7.20
CA GLY A 405 -30.64 47.12 7.35
C GLY A 405 -31.40 47.31 6.04
N ASN A 406 -31.08 46.54 5.00
CA ASN A 406 -31.73 46.62 3.68
C ASN A 406 -32.96 45.70 3.54
N MET A 407 -33.23 44.83 4.52
CA MET A 407 -34.31 43.84 4.53
C MET A 407 -35.03 43.84 5.89
N GLU A 408 -36.36 43.75 5.87
CA GLU A 408 -37.19 43.60 7.08
C GLU A 408 -37.13 42.15 7.62
N ILE A 409 -37.20 42.02 8.96
CA ILE A 409 -36.80 40.83 9.74
C ILE A 409 -37.72 39.60 9.56
N ASP A 410 -38.87 39.76 8.92
CA ASP A 410 -39.89 38.70 8.78
C ASP A 410 -39.43 37.46 7.98
N SER A 411 -38.29 37.55 7.29
CA SER A 411 -37.75 36.51 6.39
C SER A 411 -36.58 35.69 6.97
N LEU A 412 -36.11 35.99 8.19
CA LEU A 412 -34.96 35.28 8.79
C LEU A 412 -35.19 33.75 8.92
N PRO A 413 -36.37 33.26 9.34
CA PRO A 413 -36.65 31.82 9.38
C PRO A 413 -36.60 31.15 8.00
N ASP A 414 -37.09 31.81 6.95
CA ASP A 414 -37.07 31.31 5.57
C ASP A 414 -35.64 31.30 4.99
N ILE A 415 -34.81 32.27 5.37
CA ILE A 415 -33.40 32.31 4.99
C ILE A 415 -32.65 31.14 5.65
N LEU A 416 -32.87 30.93 6.95
CA LEU A 416 -32.28 29.82 7.72
C LEU A 416 -32.75 28.44 7.22
N TYR A 417 -34.02 28.33 6.81
CA TYR A 417 -34.56 27.11 6.20
C TYR A 417 -33.86 26.78 4.87
N LYS A 418 -33.61 27.79 4.02
CA LYS A 418 -32.84 27.62 2.76
C LYS A 418 -31.38 27.21 2.97
N PHE A 419 -30.80 27.52 4.14
CA PHE A 419 -29.48 27.00 4.53
C PHE A 419 -29.54 25.52 4.92
N ALA A 420 -30.62 25.08 5.57
CA ALA A 420 -30.80 23.69 6.01
C ALA A 420 -31.13 22.72 4.86
N ASP A 421 -31.85 23.17 3.82
CA ASP A 421 -32.30 22.37 2.66
C ASP A 421 -31.21 22.11 1.60
N ALA A 422 -30.03 22.72 1.73
CA ALA A 422 -28.93 22.56 0.77
C ALA A 422 -28.08 21.30 1.07
N GLU A 423 -28.62 20.10 0.86
CA GLU A 423 -27.91 18.82 1.01
C GLU A 423 -26.81 18.62 -0.06
N PHE A 424 -25.53 18.97 0.19
CA PHE A 424 -24.45 18.67 -0.77
C PHE A 424 -23.11 18.25 -0.17
N GLY A 425 -22.46 17.31 -0.86
CA GLY A 425 -21.07 16.88 -0.68
C GLY A 425 -20.08 17.99 -1.02
N ILE A 426 -19.83 18.84 -0.03
CA ILE A 426 -18.99 20.03 -0.09
C ILE A 426 -17.51 19.65 0.13
N PRO A 427 -16.54 20.16 -0.67
CA PRO A 427 -15.12 20.07 -0.33
C PRO A 427 -14.89 20.71 1.04
N GLY A 428 -14.17 20.03 1.94
CA GLY A 428 -14.15 20.30 3.38
C GLY A 428 -13.90 21.76 3.82
N ASN A 429 -13.29 22.57 2.96
CA ASN A 429 -13.01 23.98 3.19
C ASN A 429 -14.23 24.93 3.09
N LEU A 430 -15.38 24.52 2.54
CA LEU A 430 -16.62 25.34 2.53
C LEU A 430 -17.51 25.08 3.77
N LYS A 431 -17.32 23.96 4.46
CA LYS A 431 -18.07 23.62 5.69
C LYS A 431 -17.63 24.47 6.88
N ASP A 432 -16.32 24.70 7.01
CA ASP A 432 -15.77 25.62 8.01
C ASP A 432 -16.21 27.08 7.76
N ILE A 433 -16.45 27.41 6.48
CA ILE A 433 -16.95 28.71 6.04
C ILE A 433 -18.41 28.93 6.49
N LEU A 434 -19.24 27.88 6.41
CA LEU A 434 -20.62 27.83 6.85
C LEU A 434 -20.76 27.92 8.37
N ASP A 435 -19.96 27.15 9.11
CA ASP A 435 -19.96 27.13 10.58
C ASP A 435 -19.50 28.47 11.18
N GLU A 436 -18.52 29.15 10.56
CA GLU A 436 -18.10 30.49 10.96
C GLU A 436 -19.17 31.57 10.73
N ASN A 437 -20.01 31.44 9.70
CA ASN A 437 -21.05 32.41 9.37
C ASN A 437 -22.29 32.23 10.26
N GLU A 438 -22.64 30.99 10.60
CA GLU A 438 -23.71 30.71 11.58
C GLU A 438 -23.32 31.17 12.99
N LYS A 439 -22.05 30.95 13.37
CA LYS A 439 -21.51 31.42 14.65
C LYS A 439 -21.45 32.96 14.72
N PHE A 440 -21.03 33.63 13.65
CA PHE A 440 -20.97 35.09 13.59
C PHE A 440 -22.37 35.74 13.49
N ALA A 441 -23.38 35.05 12.96
CA ALA A 441 -24.78 35.50 12.95
C ALA A 441 -25.42 35.40 14.35
N LYS A 442 -25.23 34.27 15.05
CA LYS A 442 -25.64 34.11 16.46
C LYS A 442 -24.90 35.09 17.38
N GLU A 443 -23.60 35.32 17.17
CA GLU A 443 -22.80 36.29 17.93
C GLU A 443 -23.23 37.75 17.68
N LEU A 444 -23.67 38.12 16.47
CA LEU A 444 -24.20 39.47 16.16
C LEU A 444 -25.62 39.70 16.74
N GLU A 445 -26.46 38.66 16.76
CA GLU A 445 -27.82 38.70 17.32
C GLU A 445 -27.80 38.69 18.86
N GLU A 446 -26.87 37.94 19.47
CA GLU A 446 -26.61 37.94 20.92
C GLU A 446 -25.84 39.18 21.39
N SER A 447 -24.93 39.75 20.58
CA SER A 447 -24.18 40.96 20.94
C SER A 447 -25.00 42.25 20.78
N ALA A 448 -26.03 42.27 19.93
CA ALA A 448 -26.94 43.42 19.77
C ALA A 448 -28.07 43.44 20.82
N ASN A 449 -28.55 42.28 21.29
CA ASN A 449 -29.58 42.18 22.34
C ASN A 449 -29.02 42.27 23.76
N LYS A 450 -27.72 42.06 23.97
CA LYS A 450 -27.16 41.93 25.32
C LYS A 450 -26.31 43.09 25.82
N TYR A 451 -25.95 44.10 25.04
CA TYR A 451 -25.25 45.25 25.62
C TYR A 451 -25.64 46.58 24.95
N GLY A 452 -26.64 47.25 25.53
CA GLY A 452 -26.24 48.52 26.12
C GLY A 452 -25.22 48.19 27.20
N THR A 453 -23.94 48.28 26.83
CA THR A 453 -22.66 48.20 27.59
C THR A 453 -22.77 47.80 29.08
N ASP A 454 -21.96 46.90 29.64
CA ASP A 454 -20.50 46.87 29.52
C ASP A 454 -19.93 45.53 30.04
N ILE A 455 -18.65 45.36 29.76
CA ILE A 455 -17.78 44.19 29.87
C ILE A 455 -17.49 43.78 31.33
N GLU A 456 -17.11 42.50 31.47
CA GLU A 456 -16.38 41.88 32.62
C GLU A 456 -17.16 41.55 33.91
N LEU A 457 -17.42 40.25 34.12
CA LEU A 457 -17.21 39.48 35.37
C LEU A 457 -17.98 38.15 35.33
N LEU A 458 -17.48 37.18 34.55
CA LEU A 458 -17.91 35.78 34.64
C LEU A 458 -16.68 34.88 34.72
N LYS A 459 -16.18 34.71 35.94
CA LYS A 459 -15.35 33.56 36.32
C LYS A 459 -15.85 33.04 37.69
N ILE A 460 -16.18 31.73 37.68
CA ILE A 460 -16.20 30.76 38.81
C ILE A 460 -17.60 30.38 39.37
N TYR A 461 -17.87 29.05 39.44
CA TYR A 461 -18.98 28.28 40.07
C TYR A 461 -20.26 27.86 39.27
N PRO A 462 -20.19 27.13 38.13
CA PRO A 462 -21.35 26.92 37.25
C PRO A 462 -22.18 25.64 37.43
N HIS A 463 -21.89 24.70 38.34
CA HIS A 463 -22.53 23.37 38.25
C HIS A 463 -23.55 23.05 39.35
N LEU A 464 -23.29 23.35 40.62
CA LEU A 464 -24.21 23.02 41.71
C LEU A 464 -25.28 24.09 41.96
N SER A 465 -24.96 25.37 41.72
CA SER A 465 -25.91 26.48 41.69
C SER A 465 -26.90 26.34 40.54
N THR A 466 -26.42 25.92 39.37
CA THR A 466 -27.20 25.68 38.16
C THR A 466 -28.22 24.56 38.33
N GLU A 467 -27.87 23.48 39.02
CA GLU A 467 -28.83 22.39 39.27
C GLU A 467 -29.91 22.79 40.30
N LYS A 468 -29.54 23.60 41.30
CA LYS A 468 -30.49 24.23 42.23
C LYS A 468 -31.41 25.22 41.53
N GLN A 469 -30.87 26.06 40.64
CA GLN A 469 -31.62 27.03 39.84
C GLN A 469 -32.55 26.34 38.83
N LYS A 470 -32.16 25.21 38.23
CA LYS A 470 -33.03 24.40 37.37
C LYS A 470 -34.20 23.78 38.12
N ILE A 471 -34.00 23.28 39.35
CA ILE A 471 -35.10 22.72 40.16
C ILE A 471 -36.05 23.83 40.63
N LEU A 472 -35.53 25.00 41.01
CA LEU A 472 -36.33 26.18 41.34
C LEU A 472 -37.13 26.69 40.14
N TYR A 473 -36.50 26.77 38.96
CA TYR A 473 -37.17 27.14 37.71
C TYR A 473 -38.30 26.16 37.32
N LYS A 474 -38.10 24.86 37.53
CA LYS A 474 -39.16 23.85 37.31
C LYS A 474 -40.33 24.02 38.28
N LEU A 475 -40.06 24.37 39.54
CA LEU A 475 -41.12 24.66 40.54
C LEU A 475 -41.90 25.93 40.17
N ASP A 476 -41.22 27.00 39.75
CA ASP A 476 -41.87 28.26 39.32
C ASP A 476 -42.73 28.04 38.06
N ARG A 477 -42.24 27.25 37.10
CA ARG A 477 -42.98 26.89 35.89
C ARG A 477 -44.21 26.01 36.18
N LEU A 478 -44.11 25.03 37.08
CA LEU A 478 -45.26 24.22 37.53
C LEU A 478 -46.36 25.08 38.17
N GLU A 479 -45.98 26.17 38.85
CA GLU A 479 -46.90 27.10 39.51
C GLU A 479 -47.60 28.02 38.50
N ILE A 480 -46.96 28.29 37.36
CA ILE A 480 -47.55 28.98 36.21
C ILE A 480 -48.49 28.03 35.44
N GLU A 481 -48.06 26.79 35.16
CA GLU A 481 -48.84 25.77 34.42
C GLU A 481 -50.13 25.34 35.17
N LYS A 482 -50.11 25.34 36.51
CA LYS A 482 -51.34 25.19 37.32
C LYS A 482 -52.29 26.39 37.17
N LYS A 483 -51.75 27.61 37.21
CA LYS A 483 -52.55 28.84 37.15
C LYS A 483 -53.15 29.07 35.76
N SER A 484 -52.49 28.58 34.70
CA SER A 484 -53.03 28.56 33.33
C SER A 484 -54.03 27.42 33.09
N GLY A 485 -54.13 26.44 34.00
CA GLY A 485 -55.04 25.30 33.90
C GLY A 485 -54.55 24.18 32.97
N GLU A 486 -53.28 24.22 32.56
CA GLU A 486 -52.69 23.25 31.63
C GLU A 486 -52.42 21.88 32.26
N ILE A 487 -52.39 21.79 33.60
CA ILE A 487 -52.21 20.53 34.34
C ILE A 487 -53.25 20.34 35.46
N PRO A 488 -53.78 19.12 35.68
CA PRO A 488 -54.73 18.83 36.77
C PRO A 488 -54.13 19.02 38.17
N ASP A 489 -54.99 19.38 39.13
CA ASP A 489 -54.58 19.72 40.50
C ASP A 489 -53.92 18.55 41.27
N SER A 490 -54.26 17.31 40.89
CA SER A 490 -53.63 16.09 41.39
C SER A 490 -52.19 15.89 40.87
N GLU A 491 -51.95 16.24 39.60
CA GLU A 491 -50.65 16.09 38.95
C GLU A 491 -49.68 17.20 39.37
N TYR A 492 -50.18 18.42 39.54
CA TYR A 492 -49.44 19.52 40.15
C TYR A 492 -48.97 19.18 41.58
N LYS A 493 -49.85 18.62 42.42
CA LYS A 493 -49.50 18.26 43.80
C LYS A 493 -48.38 17.22 43.83
N PHE A 494 -48.44 16.22 42.94
CA PHE A 494 -47.42 15.16 42.83
C PHE A 494 -46.05 15.72 42.41
N TRP A 495 -45.99 16.51 41.34
CA TRP A 495 -44.73 17.07 40.84
C TRP A 495 -44.15 18.14 41.76
N LYS A 496 -44.99 18.98 42.37
CA LYS A 496 -44.55 19.97 43.37
C LYS A 496 -43.89 19.30 44.57
N GLN A 497 -44.49 18.23 45.09
CA GLN A 497 -43.93 17.45 46.20
C GLN A 497 -42.58 16.83 45.80
N THR A 498 -42.52 16.17 44.65
CA THR A 498 -41.32 15.49 44.15
C THR A 498 -40.15 16.47 43.92
N HIS A 499 -40.40 17.65 43.35
CA HIS A 499 -39.33 18.64 43.12
C HIS A 499 -38.90 19.38 44.40
N ALA A 500 -39.81 19.58 45.36
CA ALA A 500 -39.47 20.14 46.68
C ALA A 500 -38.59 19.19 47.51
N GLU A 501 -38.87 17.89 47.48
CA GLU A 501 -38.06 16.86 48.15
C GLU A 501 -36.64 16.78 47.55
N ASN A 502 -36.52 16.86 46.23
CA ASN A 502 -35.23 16.92 45.53
C ASN A 502 -34.42 18.18 45.83
N LEU A 503 -35.07 19.34 45.95
CA LEU A 503 -34.43 20.60 46.34
C LEU A 503 -33.88 20.55 47.77
N ASN A 504 -34.62 19.93 48.70
CA ASN A 504 -34.20 19.73 50.07
C ASN A 504 -33.00 18.76 50.19
N ALA A 505 -32.98 17.68 49.41
CA ALA A 505 -31.85 16.75 49.34
C ALA A 505 -30.58 17.43 48.77
N LEU A 506 -30.73 18.30 47.78
CA LEU A 506 -29.62 19.06 47.19
C LEU A 506 -29.06 20.11 48.17
N ASN A 507 -29.92 20.82 48.90
CA ASN A 507 -29.51 21.77 49.93
C ASN A 507 -28.81 21.07 51.12
N ALA A 508 -29.26 19.88 51.50
CA ALA A 508 -28.61 19.08 52.55
C ALA A 508 -27.19 18.61 52.13
N LYS A 509 -26.98 18.27 50.85
CA LYS A 509 -25.65 17.97 50.29
C LYS A 509 -24.74 19.20 50.29
N ILE A 510 -25.24 20.37 49.88
CA ILE A 510 -24.48 21.63 49.90
C ILE A 510 -24.07 21.98 51.35
N ALA A 511 -25.02 21.92 52.30
CA ALA A 511 -24.74 22.18 53.71
C ALA A 511 -23.83 21.13 54.38
N GLY A 512 -23.75 19.91 53.84
CA GLY A 512 -22.82 18.87 54.28
C GLY A 512 -21.40 19.12 53.79
N ILE A 513 -21.25 19.65 52.57
CA ILE A 513 -19.97 20.07 51.99
C ILE A 513 -19.43 21.30 52.72
N GLU A 514 -20.28 22.30 52.98
CA GLU A 514 -19.93 23.51 53.73
C GLU A 514 -19.52 23.22 55.18
N ARG A 515 -20.22 22.28 55.85
CA ARG A 515 -19.84 21.81 57.19
C ARG A 515 -18.52 21.03 57.21
N ASN A 516 -18.22 20.26 56.17
CA ASN A 516 -16.93 19.59 56.04
C ASN A 516 -15.78 20.59 55.81
N MET A 517 -16.06 21.74 55.18
CA MET A 517 -15.08 22.82 54.99
C MET A 517 -14.83 23.62 56.27
N GLN A 518 -15.86 23.91 57.08
CA GLN A 518 -15.70 24.64 58.34
C GLN A 518 -15.04 23.81 59.46
N ARG A 519 -15.11 22.48 59.40
CA ARG A 519 -14.57 21.59 60.45
C ARG A 519 -13.04 21.40 60.43
N VAL A 520 -12.36 21.94 59.41
CA VAL A 520 -10.89 21.76 59.21
C VAL A 520 -10.11 23.09 59.33
N GLY A 521 -10.79 24.21 59.54
CA GLY A 521 -10.28 25.41 60.22
C GLY A 521 -8.85 25.91 59.93
N LEU A 522 -8.41 26.06 58.67
CA LEU A 522 -7.17 26.78 58.32
C LEU A 522 -7.25 27.49 56.95
N GLY A 523 -6.58 28.64 56.86
CA GLY A 523 -6.55 29.59 55.73
C GLY A 523 -5.86 29.07 54.46
N GLU A 524 -6.28 29.64 53.33
CA GLU A 524 -6.46 28.91 52.06
C GLU A 524 -5.25 28.86 51.10
N GLU A 525 -4.18 29.64 51.28
CA GLU A 525 -3.16 29.78 50.21
C GLU A 525 -1.84 29.03 50.44
N GLU A 526 -1.35 28.85 51.67
CA GLU A 526 0.01 28.31 51.88
C GLU A 526 0.11 26.77 51.93
N ILE A 527 -1.00 26.04 52.14
CA ILE A 527 -0.97 24.58 52.31
C ILE A 527 -1.19 23.81 50.98
N ARG A 528 -1.75 24.45 49.94
CA ARG A 528 -2.12 23.78 48.68
C ARG A 528 -0.93 23.50 47.75
N ALA A 529 0.12 24.30 47.82
CA ALA A 529 1.28 24.16 46.93
C ALA A 529 2.20 22.97 47.33
N GLY A 530 2.27 22.63 48.62
CA GLY A 530 3.26 21.66 49.12
C GLY A 530 2.85 20.18 49.03
N LYS A 531 1.55 19.84 48.95
CA LYS A 531 1.08 18.44 49.01
C LYS A 531 0.71 17.81 47.67
N GLU A 532 0.32 18.60 46.65
CA GLU A 532 -0.01 18.05 45.32
C GLU A 532 1.21 17.56 44.53
N LEU A 533 2.43 17.93 44.92
CA LEU A 533 3.64 17.55 44.20
C LEU A 533 4.07 16.08 44.46
N LYS A 534 3.62 15.48 45.57
CA LYS A 534 4.01 14.12 45.97
C LYS A 534 3.08 13.03 45.44
N GLU A 535 1.79 13.33 45.24
CA GLU A 535 0.83 12.38 44.64
C GLU A 535 0.87 12.39 43.09
N LYS A 536 1.42 13.44 42.46
CA LYS A 536 1.55 13.54 41.00
C LYS A 536 2.82 12.86 40.43
N GLN A 537 3.75 12.43 41.29
CA GLN A 537 4.92 11.61 40.90
C GLN A 537 4.53 10.15 40.59
N ASP A 538 3.48 9.61 41.21
CA ASP A 538 3.04 8.23 41.00
C ASP A 538 2.19 8.04 39.72
N ILE A 539 1.64 9.13 39.19
CA ILE A 539 0.85 9.09 37.95
C ILE A 539 1.78 8.95 36.73
N ILE A 540 2.98 9.52 36.79
CA ILE A 540 3.94 9.56 35.67
C ILE A 540 4.59 8.18 35.43
N SER A 541 4.80 7.35 36.46
CA SER A 541 5.34 5.99 36.30
C SER A 541 4.36 5.03 35.61
N GLY A 542 3.05 5.26 35.71
CA GLY A 542 2.03 4.47 35.00
C GLY A 542 1.91 4.79 33.50
N PHE A 543 2.57 5.84 33.00
CA PHE A 543 2.51 6.27 31.59
C PHE A 543 3.61 5.68 30.72
N GLU A 544 4.79 5.36 31.28
CA GLU A 544 5.88 4.71 30.52
C GLU A 544 5.52 3.26 30.14
N ASP A 545 4.69 2.59 30.95
CA ASP A 545 4.24 1.22 30.70
C ASP A 545 3.14 1.13 29.61
N LYS A 546 2.31 2.17 29.44
CA LYS A 546 1.24 2.19 28.42
C LYS A 546 1.74 2.54 27.02
N VAL A 547 2.76 3.41 26.92
CA VAL A 547 3.42 3.74 25.65
C VAL A 547 4.23 2.56 25.11
N LYS A 548 4.66 1.64 25.98
CA LYS A 548 5.33 0.40 25.62
C LYS A 548 4.35 -0.63 25.02
N ILE A 549 3.16 -0.76 25.60
CA ILE A 549 2.09 -1.65 25.11
C ILE A 549 1.62 -1.23 23.70
N ILE A 550 1.44 0.07 23.45
CA ILE A 550 0.98 0.59 22.15
C ILE A 550 2.07 0.44 21.06
N LYS A 551 3.36 0.49 21.42
CA LYS A 551 4.46 0.22 20.48
C LYS A 551 4.58 -1.25 20.10
N ASP A 552 4.25 -2.16 21.02
CA ASP A 552 4.26 -3.60 20.78
C ASP A 552 3.04 -4.03 19.91
N GLU A 553 1.89 -3.36 20.05
CA GLU A 553 0.69 -3.58 19.21
C GLU A 553 0.84 -3.04 17.77
N LEU A 554 1.62 -1.96 17.56
CA LEU A 554 1.92 -1.42 16.22
C LEU A 554 2.87 -2.32 15.40
N GLU A 555 3.53 -3.28 16.05
CA GLU A 555 4.45 -4.22 15.41
C GLU A 555 3.72 -5.46 14.83
N GLU A 556 2.51 -5.77 15.33
CA GLU A 556 1.60 -6.80 14.78
C GLU A 556 0.91 -6.36 13.47
N GLU A 557 0.72 -5.06 13.22
CA GLU A 557 0.12 -4.54 11.97
C GLU A 557 1.00 -4.74 10.72
N LYS A 558 2.31 -4.98 10.89
CA LYS A 558 3.22 -5.30 9.78
C LYS A 558 3.00 -6.72 9.24
N GLU A 559 2.58 -7.67 10.07
CA GLU A 559 2.26 -9.05 9.62
C GLU A 559 0.99 -9.09 8.75
N VAL A 560 0.01 -8.21 9.02
CA VAL A 560 -1.25 -8.13 8.25
C VAL A 560 -1.02 -7.61 6.82
N LYS A 561 0.05 -6.82 6.60
CA LYS A 561 0.41 -6.27 5.29
C LYS A 561 1.08 -7.30 4.37
N GLU A 562 1.88 -8.22 4.93
CA GLU A 562 2.49 -9.33 4.19
C GLU A 562 1.49 -10.42 3.80
N ILE A 563 0.43 -10.63 4.59
CA ILE A 563 -0.69 -11.53 4.26
C ILE A 563 -1.44 -11.02 3.02
N ARG A 564 -1.68 -9.70 2.91
CA ARG A 564 -2.37 -9.07 1.77
C ARG A 564 -1.65 -9.20 0.43
N GLU A 565 -0.31 -9.17 0.42
CA GLU A 565 0.46 -9.27 -0.84
C GLU A 565 0.53 -10.71 -1.36
N LYS A 566 0.56 -11.71 -0.47
CA LYS A 566 0.41 -13.13 -0.84
C LYS A 566 -0.99 -13.44 -1.38
N GLU A 567 -2.03 -12.87 -0.77
CA GLU A 567 -3.41 -13.10 -1.18
C GLU A 567 -3.74 -12.47 -2.53
N ILE A 568 -3.14 -11.32 -2.89
CA ILE A 568 -3.29 -10.72 -4.23
C ILE A 568 -2.67 -11.61 -5.33
N HIS A 569 -1.60 -12.35 -5.01
CA HIS A 569 -0.95 -13.27 -5.95
C HIS A 569 -1.80 -14.53 -6.21
N ASP A 570 -2.36 -15.14 -5.16
CA ASP A 570 -3.30 -16.28 -5.26
C ASP A 570 -4.59 -15.92 -6.03
N LEU A 571 -4.95 -14.64 -6.03
CA LEU A 571 -6.12 -14.12 -6.75
C LEU A 571 -5.85 -13.88 -8.24
N GLN A 572 -4.61 -13.53 -8.61
CA GLN A 572 -4.19 -13.46 -10.02
C GLN A 572 -4.20 -14.85 -10.67
N GLU A 573 -3.75 -15.89 -9.94
CA GLU A 573 -3.78 -17.28 -10.39
C GLU A 573 -5.21 -17.79 -10.66
N LYS A 574 -6.18 -17.32 -9.87
CA LYS A 574 -7.61 -17.66 -10.02
C LYS A 574 -8.30 -16.89 -11.16
N ILE A 575 -7.87 -15.67 -11.48
CA ILE A 575 -8.32 -14.94 -12.68
C ILE A 575 -7.84 -15.65 -13.96
N GLU A 576 -6.63 -16.23 -13.94
CA GLU A 576 -6.12 -17.10 -15.00
C GLU A 576 -7.00 -18.35 -15.20
N SER A 577 -7.48 -18.95 -14.11
CA SER A 577 -8.37 -20.14 -14.17
C SER A 577 -9.75 -19.85 -14.76
N ALA A 578 -10.31 -18.65 -14.56
CA ALA A 578 -11.57 -18.22 -15.17
C ALA A 578 -11.45 -17.93 -16.67
N LYS A 579 -10.27 -17.49 -17.15
CA LYS A 579 -9.95 -17.38 -18.58
C LYS A 579 -9.82 -18.77 -19.21
N LEU A 580 -9.15 -19.70 -18.53
CA LEU A 580 -8.97 -21.09 -18.98
C LEU A 580 -10.32 -21.81 -19.18
N LEU A 581 -11.29 -21.63 -18.27
CA LEU A 581 -12.63 -22.21 -18.39
C LEU A 581 -13.42 -21.66 -19.59
N LYS A 582 -13.24 -20.38 -19.94
CA LYS A 582 -13.86 -19.79 -21.15
C LYS A 582 -13.25 -20.35 -22.44
N GLU A 583 -11.95 -20.58 -22.46
CA GLU A 583 -11.24 -21.19 -23.59
C GLU A 583 -11.61 -22.66 -23.76
N LEU A 584 -11.68 -23.41 -22.66
CA LEU A 584 -12.10 -24.81 -22.66
C LEU A 584 -13.53 -24.98 -23.20
N LYS A 585 -14.45 -24.07 -22.82
CA LYS A 585 -15.82 -24.02 -23.36
C LYS A 585 -15.84 -23.81 -24.88
N ALA A 586 -14.99 -22.92 -25.39
CA ALA A 586 -14.91 -22.63 -26.82
C ALA A 586 -14.33 -23.81 -27.61
N GLU A 587 -13.39 -24.55 -27.03
CA GLU A 587 -12.75 -25.70 -27.67
C GLU A 587 -13.64 -26.95 -27.67
N LEU A 588 -14.35 -27.23 -26.57
CA LEU A 588 -15.38 -28.27 -26.53
C LEU A 588 -16.50 -28.01 -27.54
N ALA A 589 -16.90 -26.75 -27.74
CA ALA A 589 -17.87 -26.39 -28.77
C ALA A 589 -17.36 -26.68 -30.21
N ARG A 590 -16.06 -26.51 -30.48
CA ARG A 590 -15.46 -26.88 -31.78
C ARG A 590 -15.41 -28.40 -31.97
N ARG A 591 -15.06 -29.15 -30.94
CA ARG A 591 -15.02 -30.62 -30.96
C ARG A 591 -16.41 -31.21 -31.19
N LEU A 592 -17.44 -30.70 -30.52
CA LEU A 592 -18.83 -31.11 -30.75
C LEU A 592 -19.29 -30.86 -32.19
N LYS A 593 -18.83 -29.77 -32.81
CA LYS A 593 -19.08 -29.51 -34.22
C LYS A 593 -18.37 -30.54 -35.11
N GLN A 594 -17.10 -30.82 -34.85
CA GLN A 594 -16.33 -31.82 -35.59
C GLN A 594 -16.93 -33.24 -35.45
N ASP A 595 -17.36 -33.63 -34.25
CA ASP A 595 -18.01 -34.92 -34.01
C ASP A 595 -19.33 -35.01 -34.80
N THR A 596 -20.10 -33.92 -34.87
CA THR A 596 -21.33 -33.84 -35.67
C THR A 596 -21.04 -34.01 -37.16
N ASP A 597 -19.99 -33.36 -37.68
CA ASP A 597 -19.59 -33.47 -39.08
C ASP A 597 -19.14 -34.91 -39.41
N ILE A 598 -18.35 -35.55 -38.54
CA ILE A 598 -17.90 -36.95 -38.72
C ILE A 598 -19.09 -37.92 -38.71
N ILE A 599 -20.02 -37.77 -37.77
CA ILE A 599 -21.25 -38.57 -37.69
C ILE A 599 -22.04 -38.45 -39.00
N SER A 600 -22.20 -37.23 -39.53
CA SER A 600 -22.90 -37.01 -40.81
C SER A 600 -22.18 -37.67 -41.99
N GLY A 601 -20.83 -37.71 -41.97
CA GLY A 601 -20.01 -38.38 -42.97
C GLY A 601 -20.27 -39.90 -43.00
N PHE A 602 -20.27 -40.55 -41.84
CA PHE A 602 -20.58 -41.98 -41.73
C PHE A 602 -22.01 -42.30 -42.15
N GLU A 603 -23.00 -41.49 -41.79
CA GLU A 603 -24.39 -41.68 -42.20
C GLU A 603 -24.56 -41.58 -43.73
N ASN A 604 -23.84 -40.66 -44.38
CA ASN A 604 -23.81 -40.55 -45.83
C ASN A 604 -23.11 -41.75 -46.50
N GLU A 605 -22.01 -42.22 -45.92
CA GLU A 605 -21.28 -43.38 -46.45
C GLU A 605 -22.10 -44.67 -46.37
N ILE A 606 -22.79 -44.88 -45.25
CA ILE A 606 -23.76 -45.98 -45.09
C ILE A 606 -24.83 -45.89 -46.18
N LYS A 607 -25.42 -44.71 -46.39
CA LYS A 607 -26.47 -44.50 -47.39
C LYS A 607 -25.99 -44.79 -48.82
N ASN A 608 -24.74 -44.47 -49.14
CA ASN A 608 -24.14 -44.78 -50.44
C ASN A 608 -24.00 -46.29 -50.65
N TYR A 609 -23.45 -47.02 -49.66
CA TYR A 609 -23.36 -48.48 -49.75
C TYR A 609 -24.73 -49.17 -49.74
N GLU A 610 -25.71 -48.67 -49.00
CA GLU A 610 -27.09 -49.19 -49.04
C GLU A 610 -27.71 -49.03 -50.44
N THR A 611 -27.40 -47.92 -51.13
CA THR A 611 -27.83 -47.69 -52.51
C THR A 611 -27.14 -48.65 -53.49
N GLU A 612 -25.84 -48.90 -53.30
CA GLU A 612 -25.07 -49.85 -54.11
C GLU A 612 -25.57 -51.30 -53.93
N ILE A 613 -25.83 -51.73 -52.69
CA ILE A 613 -26.43 -53.03 -52.39
C ILE A 613 -27.79 -53.17 -53.08
N LYS A 614 -28.63 -52.12 -53.04
CA LYS A 614 -29.93 -52.15 -53.72
C LYS A 614 -29.79 -52.34 -55.23
N ALA A 615 -28.82 -51.68 -55.87
CA ALA A 615 -28.52 -51.89 -57.28
C ALA A 615 -28.05 -53.33 -57.57
N LYS A 616 -27.15 -53.87 -56.74
CA LYS A 616 -26.65 -55.25 -56.89
C LYS A 616 -27.71 -56.32 -56.63
N ASN A 617 -28.62 -56.10 -55.68
CA ASN A 617 -29.77 -56.98 -55.44
C ASN A 617 -30.72 -57.02 -56.64
N ASN A 618 -30.99 -55.88 -57.28
CA ASN A 618 -31.82 -55.85 -58.50
C ASN A 618 -31.16 -56.65 -59.65
N GLU A 619 -29.84 -56.54 -59.81
CA GLU A 619 -29.08 -57.34 -60.78
C GLU A 619 -29.13 -58.84 -60.42
N PHE A 620 -29.02 -59.18 -59.13
CA PHE A 620 -29.09 -60.55 -58.61
C PHE A 620 -30.46 -61.20 -58.86
N GLU A 621 -31.56 -60.50 -58.58
CA GLU A 621 -32.92 -60.97 -58.88
C GLU A 621 -33.15 -61.19 -60.38
N LYS A 622 -32.59 -60.32 -61.23
CA LYS A 622 -32.68 -60.48 -62.69
C LYS A 622 -31.97 -61.75 -63.15
N LEU A 623 -30.78 -62.04 -62.61
CA LEU A 623 -30.03 -63.28 -62.86
C LEU A 623 -30.77 -64.53 -62.37
N GLN A 624 -31.41 -64.48 -61.19
CA GLN A 624 -32.21 -65.60 -60.68
C GLN A 624 -33.38 -65.95 -61.61
N LYS A 625 -34.12 -64.94 -62.09
CA LYS A 625 -35.22 -65.14 -63.04
C LYS A 625 -34.75 -65.73 -64.37
N GLN A 626 -33.56 -65.33 -64.83
CA GLN A 626 -32.94 -65.91 -66.03
C GLN A 626 -32.59 -67.40 -65.82
N ILE A 627 -31.95 -67.74 -64.71
CA ILE A 627 -31.60 -69.14 -64.37
C ILE A 627 -32.87 -70.00 -64.27
N GLU A 628 -33.93 -69.52 -63.63
CA GLU A 628 -35.20 -70.26 -63.48
C GLU A 628 -35.88 -70.50 -64.84
N SER A 629 -35.86 -69.50 -65.72
CA SER A 629 -36.35 -69.63 -67.09
C SER A 629 -35.56 -70.66 -67.89
N VAL A 630 -34.22 -70.68 -67.77
CA VAL A 630 -33.37 -71.70 -68.43
C VAL A 630 -33.69 -73.08 -67.88
N LYS A 631 -33.71 -73.25 -66.54
CA LYS A 631 -34.03 -74.53 -65.86
C LYS A 631 -35.33 -75.15 -66.35
N LYS A 632 -36.38 -74.34 -66.47
CA LYS A 632 -37.70 -74.77 -66.97
C LYS A 632 -37.64 -75.29 -68.41
N LEU A 633 -36.92 -74.59 -69.29
CA LEU A 633 -36.76 -75.00 -70.69
C LEU A 633 -35.92 -76.26 -70.83
N THR A 634 -34.83 -76.41 -70.05
CA THR A 634 -34.04 -77.65 -70.00
C THR A 634 -34.85 -78.83 -69.46
N GLY A 635 -35.70 -78.61 -68.45
CA GLY A 635 -36.61 -79.63 -67.93
C GLY A 635 -37.61 -80.12 -68.98
N GLN A 636 -38.23 -79.19 -69.71
CA GLN A 636 -39.13 -79.52 -70.82
C GLN A 636 -38.43 -80.31 -71.93
N LYS A 637 -37.19 -79.94 -72.28
CA LYS A 637 -36.38 -80.71 -73.23
C LYS A 637 -36.12 -82.14 -72.72
N ALA A 638 -35.77 -82.30 -71.45
CA ALA A 638 -35.47 -83.60 -70.84
C ALA A 638 -36.69 -84.55 -70.79
N GLU A 639 -37.91 -84.02 -70.75
CA GLU A 639 -39.14 -84.82 -70.80
C GLU A 639 -39.49 -85.31 -72.22
N LEU A 640 -39.14 -84.54 -73.26
CA LEU A 640 -39.42 -84.88 -74.66
C LEU A 640 -38.41 -85.88 -75.25
N GLU A 641 -37.16 -85.89 -74.77
CA GLU A 641 -36.11 -86.74 -75.32
C GLU A 641 -36.39 -88.25 -75.16
N PRO A 642 -36.92 -88.76 -74.02
CA PRO A 642 -37.32 -90.16 -73.87
C PRO A 642 -38.48 -90.55 -74.80
N GLU A 643 -39.46 -89.67 -75.04
CA GLU A 643 -40.56 -89.94 -75.99
C GLU A 643 -40.04 -90.04 -77.41
N LYS A 644 -39.13 -89.14 -77.80
CA LYS A 644 -38.42 -89.21 -79.08
C LYS A 644 -37.65 -90.52 -79.22
N GLN A 645 -36.91 -90.95 -78.19
CA GLN A 645 -36.21 -92.24 -78.19
C GLN A 645 -37.16 -93.44 -78.27
N LYS A 646 -38.31 -93.37 -77.59
CA LYS A 646 -39.35 -94.40 -77.63
C LYS A 646 -39.95 -94.54 -79.03
N ILE A 647 -40.34 -93.43 -79.67
CA ILE A 647 -40.88 -93.44 -81.04
C ILE A 647 -39.84 -93.95 -82.05
N GLN A 648 -38.56 -93.60 -81.89
CA GLN A 648 -37.48 -94.14 -82.72
C GLN A 648 -37.31 -95.66 -82.54
N LYS A 649 -37.48 -96.17 -81.32
CA LYS A 649 -37.46 -97.60 -81.03
C LYS A 649 -38.67 -98.31 -81.63
N GLU A 650 -39.86 -97.76 -81.46
CA GLU A 650 -41.10 -98.26 -82.06
C GLU A 650 -41.01 -98.29 -83.59
N LEU A 651 -40.42 -97.27 -84.22
CA LEU A 651 -40.13 -97.25 -85.67
C LEU A 651 -39.22 -98.40 -86.11
N LYS A 652 -38.14 -98.67 -85.37
CA LYS A 652 -37.24 -99.80 -85.64
C LYS A 652 -37.96 -101.15 -85.49
N GLU A 653 -38.76 -101.29 -84.44
CA GLU A 653 -39.56 -102.50 -84.19
C GLU A 653 -40.59 -102.70 -85.32
N LEU A 654 -41.25 -101.64 -85.78
CA LEU A 654 -42.22 -101.66 -86.88
C LEU A 654 -41.57 -102.06 -88.23
N GLU A 655 -40.33 -101.61 -88.49
CA GLU A 655 -39.54 -102.07 -89.64
C GLU A 655 -39.22 -103.56 -89.57
N THR A 656 -38.94 -104.05 -88.37
CA THR A 656 -38.66 -105.47 -88.11
C THR A 656 -39.92 -106.33 -88.31
N GLU A 657 -41.08 -105.86 -87.84
CA GLU A 657 -42.38 -106.55 -87.99
C GLU A 657 -42.85 -106.63 -89.45
N LYS A 658 -42.59 -105.59 -90.26
CA LYS A 658 -42.85 -105.65 -91.71
C LYS A 658 -41.97 -106.70 -92.40
N GLY A 659 -40.67 -106.72 -92.10
CA GLY A 659 -39.74 -107.70 -92.68
C GLY A 659 -40.14 -109.15 -92.39
N ALA A 660 -40.84 -109.39 -91.27
CA ALA A 660 -41.36 -110.70 -90.87
C ALA A 660 -42.76 -111.05 -91.43
N GLY A 661 -43.39 -110.18 -92.24
CA GLY A 661 -44.72 -110.42 -92.83
C GLY A 661 -45.89 -110.39 -91.84
N LYS A 662 -45.69 -109.90 -90.61
CA LYS A 662 -46.70 -109.89 -89.52
C LYS A 662 -47.70 -108.73 -89.60
N ILE A 663 -47.44 -107.74 -90.44
CA ILE A 663 -48.29 -106.57 -90.68
C ILE A 663 -48.43 -106.35 -92.19
N GLY A 664 -49.64 -106.07 -92.68
CA GLY A 664 -49.90 -105.79 -94.10
C GLY A 664 -49.47 -104.38 -94.51
N ASP A 665 -49.12 -104.20 -95.80
CA ASP A 665 -48.50 -102.96 -96.33
C ASP A 665 -49.26 -101.67 -95.99
N TYR A 666 -50.60 -101.71 -96.02
CA TYR A 666 -51.42 -100.54 -95.69
C TYR A 666 -51.23 -100.09 -94.23
N LYS A 667 -51.21 -101.04 -93.28
CA LYS A 667 -51.06 -100.76 -91.85
C LYS A 667 -49.64 -100.31 -91.51
N TYR A 668 -48.62 -100.89 -92.16
CA TYR A 668 -47.23 -100.45 -92.00
C TYR A 668 -47.02 -99.03 -92.52
N ASN A 669 -47.47 -98.73 -93.74
CA ASN A 669 -47.26 -97.41 -94.33
C ASN A 669 -47.99 -96.32 -93.54
N PHE A 670 -49.18 -96.64 -93.01
CA PHE A 670 -49.90 -95.74 -92.11
C PHE A 670 -49.12 -95.48 -90.81
N LEU A 671 -48.72 -96.54 -90.08
CA LEU A 671 -48.01 -96.38 -88.80
C LEU A 671 -46.62 -95.75 -88.96
N LYS A 672 -45.85 -96.14 -89.99
CA LYS A 672 -44.54 -95.54 -90.29
C LYS A 672 -44.66 -94.04 -90.55
N LYS A 673 -45.66 -93.63 -91.33
CA LYS A 673 -45.92 -92.22 -91.59
C LYS A 673 -46.30 -91.49 -90.30
N THR A 674 -47.21 -92.03 -89.50
CA THR A 674 -47.61 -91.42 -88.22
C THR A 674 -46.44 -91.27 -87.25
N HIS A 675 -45.58 -92.27 -87.10
CA HIS A 675 -44.40 -92.17 -86.22
C HIS A 675 -43.33 -91.21 -86.77
N ALA A 676 -43.15 -91.14 -88.10
CA ALA A 676 -42.24 -90.17 -88.72
C ALA A 676 -42.75 -88.73 -88.54
N ASP A 677 -44.04 -88.48 -88.78
CA ASP A 677 -44.68 -87.18 -88.58
C ASP A 677 -44.58 -86.74 -87.11
N ASN A 678 -44.76 -87.67 -86.15
CA ASN A 678 -44.58 -87.40 -84.72
C ASN A 678 -43.12 -87.12 -84.35
N LEU A 679 -42.15 -87.79 -84.99
CA LEU A 679 -40.72 -87.55 -84.75
C LEU A 679 -40.28 -86.18 -85.26
N ASP A 680 -40.76 -85.77 -86.45
CA ASP A 680 -40.50 -84.44 -86.99
C ASP A 680 -41.13 -83.36 -86.12
N LEU A 681 -42.34 -83.59 -85.60
CA LEU A 681 -42.97 -82.69 -84.63
C LEU A 681 -42.11 -82.53 -83.37
N LEU A 682 -41.64 -83.63 -82.78
CA LEU A 682 -40.78 -83.62 -81.59
C LEU A 682 -39.42 -82.95 -81.86
N ASN A 683 -38.80 -83.20 -83.01
CA ASN A 683 -37.53 -82.56 -83.39
C ASN A 683 -37.69 -81.04 -83.54
N ASN A 684 -38.78 -80.59 -84.17
CA ASN A 684 -39.08 -79.16 -84.29
C ASN A 684 -39.35 -78.52 -82.92
N LEU A 685 -40.11 -79.20 -82.04
CA LEU A 685 -40.35 -78.74 -80.66
C LEU A 685 -39.06 -78.64 -79.84
N ILE A 686 -38.18 -79.64 -79.92
CA ILE A 686 -36.89 -79.64 -79.23
C ILE A 686 -35.99 -78.54 -79.81
N SER A 687 -35.93 -78.37 -81.13
CA SER A 687 -35.17 -77.30 -81.78
C SER A 687 -35.68 -75.91 -81.40
N ASP A 688 -36.99 -75.71 -81.30
CA ASP A 688 -37.60 -74.47 -80.84
C ASP A 688 -37.25 -74.18 -79.37
N ILE A 689 -37.21 -75.22 -78.52
CA ILE A 689 -36.79 -75.09 -77.11
C ILE A 689 -35.30 -74.75 -77.04
N GLU A 690 -34.45 -75.40 -77.85
CA GLU A 690 -33.02 -75.11 -77.93
C GLU A 690 -32.75 -73.69 -78.43
N GLU A 691 -33.50 -73.21 -79.43
CA GLU A 691 -33.41 -71.84 -79.92
C GLU A 691 -33.90 -70.84 -78.87
N LYS A 692 -34.95 -71.17 -78.11
CA LYS A 692 -35.41 -70.36 -76.97
C LYS A 692 -34.39 -70.31 -75.82
N ILE A 693 -33.66 -71.40 -75.57
CA ILE A 693 -32.53 -71.44 -74.62
C ILE A 693 -31.36 -70.59 -75.16
N LEU A 694 -31.09 -70.63 -76.47
CA LEU A 694 -30.04 -69.82 -77.09
C LEU A 694 -30.37 -68.31 -77.06
N LYS A 695 -31.66 -67.97 -77.27
CA LYS A 695 -32.20 -66.60 -77.26
C LYS A 695 -32.46 -66.04 -75.86
N SER A 696 -32.56 -66.88 -74.82
CA SER A 696 -32.80 -66.42 -73.43
C SER A 696 -31.60 -65.73 -72.78
N GLY A 697 -30.45 -65.71 -73.46
CA GLY A 697 -29.44 -64.67 -73.28
C GLY A 697 -28.06 -65.21 -72.97
N GLU A 698 -27.22 -65.25 -74.02
CA GLU A 698 -25.81 -65.65 -74.08
C GLU A 698 -25.61 -67.15 -73.93
N GLY A 699 -24.98 -67.81 -74.91
CA GLY A 699 -24.75 -69.26 -74.97
C GLY A 699 -23.82 -69.80 -73.88
N LYS A 700 -24.14 -69.53 -72.62
CA LYS A 700 -23.47 -69.88 -71.38
C LYS A 700 -24.30 -70.97 -70.71
N GLU A 701 -23.68 -72.11 -70.42
CA GLU A 701 -24.31 -73.17 -69.66
C GLU A 701 -24.82 -72.64 -68.31
N GLU A 702 -25.89 -73.25 -67.79
CA GLU A 702 -26.44 -73.01 -66.45
C GLU A 702 -25.36 -72.80 -65.38
N ASN A 703 -24.30 -73.62 -65.45
CA ASN A 703 -23.12 -73.57 -64.58
C ASN A 703 -22.42 -72.20 -64.51
N LEU A 704 -22.37 -71.46 -65.62
CA LEU A 704 -21.68 -70.16 -65.68
C LEU A 704 -22.54 -69.03 -65.10
N LEU A 705 -23.86 -69.06 -65.33
CA LEU A 705 -24.80 -68.14 -64.68
C LEU A 705 -24.87 -68.37 -63.17
N GLU A 706 -24.85 -69.62 -62.72
CA GLU A 706 -24.77 -69.95 -61.29
C GLU A 706 -23.44 -69.48 -60.65
N LYS A 707 -22.34 -69.49 -61.41
CA LYS A 707 -21.05 -68.94 -60.98
C LYS A 707 -21.09 -67.41 -60.84
N GLU A 708 -21.67 -66.70 -61.81
CA GLU A 708 -21.88 -65.25 -61.74
C GLU A 708 -22.83 -64.86 -60.59
N LEU A 709 -23.89 -65.64 -60.35
CA LEU A 709 -24.82 -65.45 -59.23
C LEU A 709 -24.10 -65.56 -57.88
N LYS A 710 -23.26 -66.60 -57.69
CA LYS A 710 -22.43 -66.76 -56.48
C LYS A 710 -21.46 -65.60 -56.29
N GLN A 711 -20.82 -65.11 -57.35
CA GLN A 711 -19.91 -63.96 -57.26
C GLN A 711 -20.64 -62.69 -56.79
N LYS A 712 -21.86 -62.43 -57.29
CA LYS A 712 -22.65 -61.27 -56.84
C LYS A 712 -23.13 -61.40 -55.39
N GLN A 713 -23.46 -62.62 -54.96
CA GLN A 713 -23.81 -62.89 -53.56
C GLN A 713 -22.66 -62.56 -52.61
N VAL A 714 -21.43 -62.92 -52.97
CA VAL A 714 -20.22 -62.57 -52.20
C VAL A 714 -20.05 -61.05 -52.13
N LEU A 715 -20.16 -60.34 -53.26
CA LEU A 715 -20.01 -58.89 -53.29
C LEU A 715 -21.05 -58.16 -52.42
N ILE A 716 -22.30 -58.64 -52.42
CA ILE A 716 -23.36 -58.09 -51.55
C ILE A 716 -23.02 -58.33 -50.07
N SER A 717 -22.53 -59.53 -49.73
CA SER A 717 -22.08 -59.87 -48.37
C SER A 717 -20.94 -58.96 -47.91
N ASP A 718 -19.93 -58.72 -48.76
CA ASP A 718 -18.79 -57.87 -48.46
C ASP A 718 -19.22 -56.40 -48.20
N LEU A 719 -20.16 -55.89 -49.00
CA LEU A 719 -20.72 -54.54 -48.80
C LEU A 719 -21.53 -54.44 -47.50
N GLN A 720 -22.30 -55.48 -47.16
CA GLN A 720 -23.03 -55.55 -45.89
C GLN A 720 -22.09 -55.57 -44.68
N GLU A 721 -20.96 -56.26 -44.78
CA GLU A 721 -19.93 -56.28 -43.74
C GLU A 721 -19.25 -54.91 -43.58
N LYS A 722 -18.96 -54.20 -44.67
CA LYS A 722 -18.46 -52.82 -44.63
C LYS A 722 -19.43 -51.87 -43.93
N ILE A 723 -20.73 -51.94 -44.25
CA ILE A 723 -21.77 -51.15 -43.57
C ILE A 723 -21.78 -51.46 -42.07
N ARG A 724 -21.69 -52.74 -41.68
CA ARG A 724 -21.63 -53.15 -40.28
C ARG A 724 -20.45 -52.52 -39.55
N GLY A 725 -19.27 -52.52 -40.18
CA GLY A 725 -18.07 -51.87 -39.63
C GLY A 725 -18.23 -50.37 -39.45
N ILE A 726 -18.87 -49.67 -40.40
CA ILE A 726 -19.11 -48.22 -40.31
C ILE A 726 -20.18 -47.91 -39.26
N LYS A 727 -21.24 -48.73 -39.12
CA LYS A 727 -22.27 -48.57 -38.08
C LYS A 727 -21.69 -48.67 -36.67
N ASN A 728 -20.73 -49.56 -36.44
CA ASN A 728 -20.05 -49.65 -35.15
C ASN A 728 -19.24 -48.38 -34.85
N LYS A 729 -18.46 -47.88 -35.83
CA LYS A 729 -17.71 -46.61 -35.69
C LYS A 729 -18.61 -45.40 -35.48
N LEU A 730 -19.78 -45.38 -36.12
CA LEU A 730 -20.81 -44.36 -35.94
C LEU A 730 -21.33 -44.34 -34.50
N GLU A 731 -21.59 -45.51 -33.93
CA GLU A 731 -22.09 -45.64 -32.56
C GLU A 731 -21.03 -45.21 -31.52
N GLU A 732 -19.78 -45.63 -31.69
CA GLU A 732 -18.65 -45.16 -30.86
C GLU A 732 -18.53 -43.63 -30.90
N LYS A 733 -18.66 -43.03 -32.10
CA LYS A 733 -18.57 -41.58 -32.25
C LYS A 733 -19.76 -40.82 -31.66
N LYS A 734 -20.96 -41.40 -31.69
CA LYS A 734 -22.16 -40.85 -31.01
C LYS A 734 -21.99 -40.85 -29.49
N GLN A 735 -21.39 -41.89 -28.91
CA GLN A 735 -21.08 -41.95 -27.48
C GLN A 735 -20.00 -40.93 -27.07
N GLU A 736 -18.94 -40.75 -27.87
CA GLU A 736 -17.94 -39.69 -27.63
C GLU A 736 -18.57 -38.29 -27.65
N LYS A 737 -19.46 -38.02 -28.61
CA LYS A 737 -20.17 -36.74 -28.68
C LYS A 737 -21.02 -36.49 -27.44
N GLN A 738 -21.76 -37.49 -26.97
CA GLN A 738 -22.59 -37.38 -25.76
C GLN A 738 -21.72 -37.02 -24.54
N LYS A 739 -20.55 -37.65 -24.39
CA LYS A 739 -19.61 -37.34 -23.32
C LYS A 739 -19.15 -35.88 -23.37
N HIS A 740 -18.80 -35.37 -24.56
CA HIS A 740 -18.43 -33.95 -24.73
C HIS A 740 -19.58 -32.97 -24.42
N GLU A 741 -20.85 -33.35 -24.64
CA GLU A 741 -22.02 -32.53 -24.30
C GLU A 741 -22.25 -32.44 -22.78
N GLU A 742 -22.08 -33.55 -22.06
CA GLU A 742 -22.15 -33.59 -20.60
C GLU A 742 -21.02 -32.76 -19.96
N GLU A 743 -19.80 -32.87 -20.51
CA GLU A 743 -18.64 -32.07 -20.10
C GLU A 743 -18.87 -30.55 -20.26
N LEU A 744 -19.52 -30.13 -21.36
CA LEU A 744 -19.85 -28.72 -21.60
C LEU A 744 -20.85 -28.16 -20.58
N LEU A 745 -21.82 -28.96 -20.16
CA LEU A 745 -22.85 -28.55 -19.19
C LEU A 745 -22.24 -28.30 -17.80
N GLU A 746 -21.28 -29.13 -17.39
CA GLU A 746 -20.61 -29.00 -16.10
C GLU A 746 -19.73 -27.75 -16.02
N ILE A 747 -18.97 -27.46 -17.09
CA ILE A 747 -18.16 -26.24 -17.19
C ILE A 747 -19.04 -24.97 -17.12
N GLN A 748 -20.25 -25.00 -17.69
CA GLN A 748 -21.17 -23.87 -17.64
C GLN A 748 -21.63 -23.56 -16.22
N LYS A 749 -21.97 -24.58 -15.42
CA LYS A 749 -22.35 -24.41 -14.01
C LYS A 749 -21.22 -23.80 -13.18
N GLN A 750 -19.98 -24.23 -13.42
CA GLN A 750 -18.81 -23.71 -12.72
C GLN A 750 -18.55 -22.22 -13.04
N ILE A 751 -18.72 -21.80 -14.30
CA ILE A 751 -18.56 -20.38 -14.70
C ILE A 751 -19.62 -19.49 -14.04
N GLU A 752 -20.87 -19.94 -13.89
CA GLU A 752 -21.93 -19.16 -13.25
C GLU A 752 -21.71 -18.99 -11.75
N SER A 753 -21.23 -20.02 -11.06
CA SER A 753 -20.88 -19.94 -9.64
C SER A 753 -19.73 -18.95 -9.37
N SER A 754 -18.73 -18.91 -10.25
CA SER A 754 -17.56 -18.02 -10.13
C SER A 754 -17.91 -16.53 -10.26
N LYS A 755 -18.85 -16.18 -11.15
CA LYS A 755 -19.30 -14.79 -11.35
C LYS A 755 -20.03 -14.20 -10.13
N SER A 756 -20.80 -15.02 -9.40
CA SER A 756 -21.52 -14.60 -8.20
C SER A 756 -20.54 -14.20 -7.08
N ILE A 757 -19.47 -14.97 -6.94
CA ILE A 757 -18.42 -14.77 -5.93
C ILE A 757 -17.57 -13.53 -6.26
N GLU A 758 -17.26 -13.30 -7.53
CA GLU A 758 -16.50 -12.12 -7.98
C GLU A 758 -17.23 -10.80 -7.69
N LYS A 759 -18.56 -10.79 -7.87
CA LYS A 759 -19.39 -9.60 -7.56
C LYS A 759 -19.39 -9.27 -6.07
N HIS A 760 -19.64 -10.26 -5.21
CA HIS A 760 -19.72 -10.04 -3.75
C HIS A 760 -18.38 -9.56 -3.16
N LYS A 761 -17.28 -9.98 -3.77
CA LYS A 761 -15.93 -9.55 -3.40
C LYS A 761 -15.61 -8.10 -3.77
N LEU A 762 -16.08 -7.64 -4.94
CA LEU A 762 -15.92 -6.25 -5.38
C LEU A 762 -16.62 -5.27 -4.42
N GLU A 763 -17.82 -5.64 -3.94
CA GLU A 763 -18.59 -4.87 -2.96
C GLU A 763 -17.83 -4.74 -1.62
N ILE A 764 -17.26 -5.84 -1.10
CA ILE A 764 -16.45 -5.83 0.14
C ILE A 764 -15.15 -5.02 -0.03
N ALA A 765 -14.50 -5.09 -1.20
CA ALA A 765 -13.25 -4.37 -1.47
C ALA A 765 -13.44 -2.85 -1.54
N GLU A 766 -14.54 -2.36 -2.10
CA GLU A 766 -14.88 -0.93 -2.10
C GLU A 766 -15.17 -0.40 -0.70
N GLU A 767 -15.90 -1.16 0.13
CA GLU A 767 -16.15 -0.80 1.54
C GLU A 767 -14.84 -0.72 2.35
N LEU A 768 -13.93 -1.68 2.19
CA LEU A 768 -12.63 -1.67 2.87
C LEU A 768 -11.77 -0.47 2.46
N LYS A 769 -11.76 -0.12 1.17
CA LYS A 769 -11.01 1.05 0.65
C LYS A 769 -11.53 2.36 1.23
N GLN A 770 -12.84 2.52 1.35
CA GLN A 770 -13.44 3.71 1.97
C GLN A 770 -13.08 3.84 3.44
N LYS A 771 -13.15 2.73 4.20
CA LYS A 771 -12.81 2.73 5.64
C LYS A 771 -11.32 2.98 5.91
N GLN A 772 -10.43 2.46 5.05
CA GLN A 772 -9.00 2.76 5.15
C GLN A 772 -8.67 4.24 4.94
N GLY A 773 -9.35 4.91 3.99
CA GLY A 773 -9.19 6.36 3.81
C GLY A 773 -9.61 7.17 5.04
N ILE A 774 -10.62 6.70 5.79
CA ILE A 774 -11.08 7.33 7.04
C ILE A 774 -10.05 7.15 8.16
N ILE A 775 -9.47 5.94 8.29
CA ILE A 775 -8.44 5.64 9.29
C ILE A 775 -7.20 6.53 9.08
N SER A 776 -6.66 6.59 7.86
CA SER A 776 -5.48 7.43 7.59
C SER A 776 -5.71 8.91 7.89
N GLY A 777 -6.92 9.42 7.65
CA GLY A 777 -7.29 10.79 8.01
C GLY A 777 -7.48 11.04 9.52
N LEU A 778 -7.79 9.99 10.30
CA LEU A 778 -7.86 10.04 11.77
C LEU A 778 -6.46 9.95 12.39
N GLU A 779 -5.59 9.06 11.88
CA GLU A 779 -4.19 8.93 12.30
C GLU A 779 -3.40 10.24 12.12
N GLU A 780 -3.57 10.91 10.98
CA GLU A 780 -2.92 12.21 10.71
C GLU A 780 -3.38 13.29 11.71
N LYS A 781 -4.66 13.26 12.11
CA LYS A 781 -5.20 14.18 13.13
C LYS A 781 -4.65 13.86 14.51
N VAL A 782 -4.64 12.59 14.92
CA VAL A 782 -4.06 12.16 16.22
C VAL A 782 -2.61 12.63 16.31
N LYS A 783 -1.79 12.34 15.30
CA LYS A 783 -0.38 12.77 15.26
C LYS A 783 -0.22 14.29 15.38
N THR A 784 -1.07 15.06 14.68
CA THR A 784 -1.03 16.53 14.75
C THR A 784 -1.37 17.04 16.16
N TYR A 785 -2.35 16.42 16.84
CA TYR A 785 -2.71 16.79 18.21
C TYR A 785 -1.65 16.37 19.23
N GLU A 786 -0.97 15.23 19.04
CA GLU A 786 0.16 14.80 19.86
C GLU A 786 1.33 15.78 19.79
N GLU A 787 1.71 16.22 18.59
CA GLU A 787 2.77 17.22 18.39
C GLU A 787 2.42 18.55 19.10
N GLN A 788 1.16 18.97 19.03
CA GLN A 788 0.69 20.18 19.73
C GLN A 788 0.65 20.02 21.25
N ILE A 789 0.33 18.83 21.77
CA ILE A 789 0.38 18.54 23.21
C ILE A 789 1.83 18.54 23.69
N GLY A 790 2.77 18.00 22.92
CA GLY A 790 4.20 18.06 23.24
C GLY A 790 4.68 19.49 23.44
N ALA A 791 4.45 20.36 22.45
CA ALA A 791 4.85 21.77 22.51
C ALA A 791 4.23 22.53 23.71
N LYS A 792 2.95 22.26 24.02
CA LYS A 792 2.25 22.89 25.16
C LYS A 792 2.71 22.34 26.52
N THR A 793 3.16 21.09 26.56
CA THR A 793 3.73 20.47 27.75
C THR A 793 5.09 21.09 28.10
N ASP A 794 5.92 21.36 27.07
CA ASP A 794 7.19 22.06 27.23
C ASP A 794 6.99 23.52 27.70
N GLU A 795 5.99 24.22 27.14
CA GLU A 795 5.58 25.56 27.59
C GLU A 795 5.17 25.55 29.07
N LEU A 796 4.35 24.57 29.48
CA LEU A 796 3.91 24.42 30.88
C LEU A 796 5.08 24.13 31.83
N PHE A 797 6.07 23.35 31.37
CA PHE A 797 7.27 23.03 32.15
C PHE A 797 8.10 24.29 32.46
N GLU A 798 8.33 25.15 31.46
CA GLU A 798 9.10 26.37 31.66
C GLU A 798 8.35 27.38 32.55
N LEU A 799 7.03 27.50 32.39
CA LEU A 799 6.20 28.34 33.26
C LEU A 799 6.24 27.87 34.71
N LYS A 800 6.27 26.56 34.96
CA LYS A 800 6.38 26.01 36.32
C LYS A 800 7.69 26.41 36.99
N LYS A 801 8.81 26.36 36.24
CA LYS A 801 10.12 26.80 36.73
C LYS A 801 10.15 28.29 37.08
N GLN A 802 9.45 29.11 36.30
CA GLN A 802 9.29 30.55 36.58
C GLN A 802 8.45 30.80 37.85
N ILE A 803 7.38 30.04 38.06
CA ILE A 803 6.55 30.12 39.28
C ILE A 803 7.36 29.71 40.52
N GLU A 804 8.16 28.64 40.44
CA GLU A 804 9.04 28.23 41.55
C GLU A 804 10.07 29.31 41.90
N SER A 805 10.61 30.01 40.90
CA SER A 805 11.48 31.16 41.13
C SER A 805 10.74 32.33 41.79
N ALA A 806 9.50 32.58 41.40
CA ALA A 806 8.69 33.65 41.98
C ALA A 806 8.26 33.37 43.43
N MET A 807 8.03 32.11 43.80
CA MET A 807 7.73 31.73 45.19
C MET A 807 8.88 32.06 46.14
N LYS A 808 10.14 31.83 45.71
CA LYS A 808 11.33 32.21 46.50
C LYS A 808 11.43 33.73 46.72
N ILE A 809 11.04 34.52 45.70
CA ILE A 809 11.00 35.99 45.79
C ILE A 809 9.91 36.44 46.77
N ALA A 810 8.77 35.74 46.83
CA ALA A 810 7.70 36.04 47.79
C ALA A 810 8.11 35.76 49.24
N GLU A 811 8.86 34.68 49.49
CA GLU A 811 9.43 34.37 50.82
C GLU A 811 10.39 35.48 51.29
N GLN A 812 11.29 35.92 50.40
CA GLN A 812 12.21 37.05 50.68
C GLN A 812 11.45 38.33 51.02
N LYS A 813 10.35 38.62 50.30
CA LYS A 813 9.51 39.79 50.56
C LYS A 813 8.86 39.75 51.96
N GLU A 814 8.48 38.59 52.46
CA GLU A 814 7.91 38.44 53.80
C GLU A 814 8.94 38.74 54.90
N GLU A 815 10.19 38.32 54.69
CA GLU A 815 11.31 38.61 55.58
C GLU A 815 11.58 40.12 55.66
N VAL A 816 11.63 40.81 54.52
CA VAL A 816 11.78 42.28 54.45
C VAL A 816 10.65 43.01 55.19
N VAL A 817 9.40 42.51 55.12
CA VAL A 817 8.26 43.09 55.84
C VAL A 817 8.39 42.95 57.35
N LYS A 818 8.97 41.84 57.85
CA LYS A 818 9.22 41.63 59.29
C LYS A 818 10.25 42.64 59.80
N GLU A 819 11.35 42.80 59.07
CA GLU A 819 12.40 43.78 59.39
C GLU A 819 11.85 45.22 59.39
N LEU A 820 11.05 45.60 58.39
CA LEU A 820 10.41 46.92 58.34
C LEU A 820 9.49 47.21 59.54
N LYS A 821 8.74 46.20 60.01
CA LYS A 821 7.90 46.33 61.21
C LYS A 821 8.73 46.52 62.47
N GLN A 822 9.80 45.75 62.61
CA GLN A 822 10.72 45.86 63.74
C GLN A 822 11.39 47.24 63.79
N LYS A 823 11.93 47.71 62.65
CA LYS A 823 12.53 49.04 62.52
C LYS A 823 11.55 50.17 62.84
N LYS A 824 10.28 50.06 62.40
CA LYS A 824 9.24 51.04 62.75
C LYS A 824 8.97 51.08 64.26
N GLY A 825 8.98 49.94 64.94
CA GLY A 825 8.82 49.86 66.39
C GLY A 825 9.99 50.49 67.15
N ILE A 826 11.23 50.22 66.71
CA ILE A 826 12.44 50.82 67.30
C ILE A 826 12.42 52.34 67.15
N ILE A 827 12.13 52.85 65.94
CA ILE A 827 12.05 54.28 65.65
C ILE A 827 11.01 54.97 66.54
N SER A 828 9.80 54.40 66.67
CA SER A 828 8.76 54.95 67.55
C SER A 828 9.21 55.02 69.01
N GLY A 829 9.82 53.94 69.52
CA GLY A 829 10.30 53.92 70.91
C GLY A 829 11.47 54.87 71.17
N LEU A 830 12.31 55.15 70.15
CA LEU A 830 13.35 56.17 70.24
C LEU A 830 12.76 57.59 70.18
N GLU A 831 11.73 57.83 69.36
CA GLU A 831 11.01 59.11 69.29
C GLU A 831 10.34 59.44 70.63
N ASP A 832 9.63 58.49 71.24
CA ASP A 832 9.01 58.64 72.56
C ASP A 832 10.05 58.94 73.66
N LYS A 833 11.22 58.29 73.61
CA LYS A 833 12.33 58.55 74.54
C LYS A 833 12.91 59.95 74.35
N VAL A 834 13.08 60.40 73.10
CA VAL A 834 13.54 61.76 72.83
C VAL A 834 12.56 62.78 73.39
N GLU A 835 11.26 62.58 73.18
CA GLU A 835 10.22 63.49 73.69
C GLU A 835 10.20 63.54 75.22
N SER A 836 10.22 62.39 75.89
CA SER A 836 10.26 62.31 77.35
C SER A 836 11.49 62.99 77.96
N ILE A 837 12.68 62.77 77.38
CA ILE A 837 13.92 63.40 77.88
C ILE A 837 13.93 64.90 77.56
N GLN A 838 13.33 65.33 76.45
CA GLN A 838 13.19 66.75 76.11
C GLN A 838 12.24 67.49 77.07
N GLU A 839 11.16 66.83 77.52
CA GLU A 839 10.28 67.37 78.56
C GLU A 839 11.00 67.50 79.91
N GLU A 840 11.75 66.47 80.32
CA GLU A 840 12.57 66.49 81.54
C GLU A 840 13.63 67.60 81.47
N LEU A 841 14.32 67.71 80.33
CA LEU A 841 15.29 68.77 80.05
C LEU A 841 14.66 70.16 80.13
N LYS A 842 13.43 70.34 79.64
CA LYS A 842 12.69 71.60 79.70
C LYS A 842 12.34 71.96 81.15
N SER A 843 11.81 71.01 81.91
CA SER A 843 11.51 71.18 83.34
C SER A 843 12.76 71.60 84.13
N GLU A 844 13.89 70.94 83.91
CA GLU A 844 15.15 71.27 84.57
C GLU A 844 15.70 72.65 84.18
N LYS A 845 15.54 73.05 82.90
CA LYS A 845 15.90 74.39 82.43
C LYS A 845 15.03 75.47 83.06
N ASP A 846 13.72 75.26 83.15
CA ASP A 846 12.76 76.20 83.76
C ASP A 846 13.05 76.37 85.26
N GLU A 847 13.31 75.27 85.97
CA GLU A 847 13.63 75.32 87.40
C GLU A 847 14.99 75.96 87.66
N LYS A 848 15.99 75.69 86.81
CA LYS A 848 17.28 76.41 86.84
C LYS A 848 17.07 77.92 86.65
N GLN A 849 16.23 78.34 85.71
CA GLN A 849 15.93 79.76 85.48
C GLN A 849 15.27 80.41 86.70
N LYS A 850 14.35 79.70 87.38
CA LYS A 850 13.73 80.15 88.62
C LYS A 850 14.77 80.35 89.73
N GLN A 851 15.70 79.41 89.90
CA GLN A 851 16.80 79.49 90.85
C GLN A 851 17.82 80.58 90.52
N GLU A 852 18.08 80.85 89.23
CA GLU A 852 18.94 81.97 88.80
C GLU A 852 18.31 83.33 89.14
N GLU A 853 16.99 83.48 88.97
CA GLU A 853 16.28 84.70 89.33
C GLU A 853 16.19 84.87 90.87
N GLU A 854 16.01 83.77 91.62
CA GLU A 854 16.12 83.78 93.10
C GLU A 854 17.51 84.20 93.56
N LEU A 855 18.58 83.64 92.96
CA LEU A 855 19.96 84.04 93.26
C LEU A 855 20.21 85.53 92.95
N LYS A 856 19.59 86.07 91.90
CA LYS A 856 19.68 87.48 91.52
C LYS A 856 18.94 88.38 92.51
N GLN A 857 17.80 87.95 93.04
CA GLN A 857 17.10 88.64 94.13
C GLN A 857 17.95 88.63 95.42
N LEU A 858 18.49 87.47 95.80
CA LEU A 858 19.37 87.33 96.98
C LEU A 858 20.66 88.16 96.85
N LYS A 859 21.23 88.29 95.65
CA LYS A 859 22.38 89.17 95.38
C LYS A 859 22.06 90.65 95.55
N LYS A 860 20.81 91.08 95.31
CA LYS A 860 20.35 92.47 95.55
C LYS A 860 20.13 92.78 97.02
N MET A 861 19.86 91.78 97.86
CA MET A 861 19.59 91.94 99.31
C MET A 861 20.84 92.09 100.18
N MET A 862 22.02 92.40 99.61
CA MET A 862 23.25 92.52 100.41
C MET A 862 23.31 93.84 101.19
N GLU A 863 22.95 93.77 102.47
CA GLU A 863 23.72 94.32 103.60
C GLU A 863 23.28 93.63 104.91
N SER A 864 24.18 92.83 105.51
CA SER A 864 24.18 92.31 106.89
C SER A 864 23.21 91.18 107.32
N GLY A 865 23.49 89.92 106.94
CA GLY A 865 22.92 88.74 107.62
C GLY A 865 23.59 87.41 107.24
N ARG A 866 24.09 86.62 108.22
CA ARG A 866 24.75 85.31 107.97
C ARG A 866 23.81 84.29 107.29
N GLU A 867 22.51 84.36 107.57
CA GLU A 867 21.50 83.44 107.01
C GLU A 867 21.33 83.61 105.49
N ILE A 868 21.39 84.85 104.98
CA ILE A 868 21.30 85.14 103.53
C ILE A 868 22.52 84.60 102.78
N ALA A 869 23.71 84.65 103.40
CA ALA A 869 24.94 84.11 102.81
C ALA A 869 24.92 82.57 102.73
N ALA A 870 24.32 81.89 103.72
CA ALA A 870 24.11 80.44 103.70
C ALA A 870 23.12 80.03 102.60
N HIS A 871 21.96 80.70 102.51
CA HIS A 871 20.94 80.45 101.48
C HIS A 871 21.50 80.67 100.07
N LYS A 872 22.30 81.74 99.87
CA LYS A 872 22.99 82.00 98.61
C LYS A 872 23.99 80.89 98.22
N ALA A 873 24.74 80.35 99.19
CA ALA A 873 25.67 79.26 98.93
C ALA A 873 24.95 77.96 98.55
N GLU A 874 23.79 77.71 99.16
CA GLU A 874 22.91 76.58 98.87
C GLU A 874 22.31 76.66 97.45
N VAL A 875 21.73 77.81 97.07
CA VAL A 875 21.22 78.04 95.70
C VAL A 875 22.32 77.92 94.64
N VAL A 876 23.56 78.39 94.91
CA VAL A 876 24.69 78.22 93.98
C VAL A 876 25.10 76.76 93.82
N LYS A 877 25.03 75.96 94.90
CA LYS A 877 25.33 74.52 94.86
C LYS A 877 24.27 73.78 94.02
N GLU A 878 23.00 74.10 94.21
CA GLU A 878 21.88 73.54 93.43
C GLU A 878 21.99 73.90 91.94
N LEU A 879 22.29 75.16 91.62
CA LEU A 879 22.51 75.60 90.23
C LEU A 879 23.67 74.87 89.54
N LYS A 880 24.76 74.59 90.27
CA LYS A 880 25.89 73.81 89.73
C LYS A 880 25.50 72.35 89.48
N GLN A 881 24.70 71.77 90.37
CA GLN A 881 24.16 70.41 90.21
C GLN A 881 23.20 70.34 89.01
N LYS A 882 22.26 71.28 88.89
CA LYS A 882 21.35 71.38 87.73
C LYS A 882 22.06 71.58 86.41
N LYS A 883 23.13 72.39 86.36
CA LYS A 883 23.95 72.53 85.15
C LYS A 883 24.56 71.19 84.70
N GLY A 884 24.98 70.34 85.65
CA GLY A 884 25.45 68.99 85.36
C GLY A 884 24.34 68.07 84.84
N ILE A 885 23.14 68.13 85.44
CA ILE A 885 21.96 67.36 85.00
C ILE A 885 21.54 67.75 83.59
N ILE A 886 21.41 69.04 83.31
CA ILE A 886 21.05 69.58 81.98
C ILE A 886 22.05 69.15 80.91
N SER A 887 23.36 69.27 81.18
CA SER A 887 24.40 68.81 80.24
C SER A 887 24.28 67.30 79.96
N GLY A 888 24.06 66.49 81.01
CA GLY A 888 23.90 65.05 80.85
C GLY A 888 22.62 64.66 80.09
N LEU A 889 21.54 65.41 80.24
CA LEU A 889 20.29 65.23 79.48
C LEU A 889 20.48 65.67 78.02
N GLU A 890 21.17 66.78 77.74
CA GLU A 890 21.50 67.23 76.37
C GLU A 890 22.36 66.20 75.62
N ASP A 891 23.36 65.62 76.28
CA ASP A 891 24.20 64.56 75.70
C ASP A 891 23.39 63.28 75.41
N LYS A 892 22.44 62.91 76.30
CA LYS A 892 21.53 61.77 76.07
C LYS A 892 20.58 62.03 74.90
N VAL A 893 19.99 63.21 74.80
CA VAL A 893 19.11 63.58 73.66
C VAL A 893 19.89 63.45 72.35
N LYS A 894 21.11 64.00 72.31
CA LYS A 894 21.96 63.93 71.11
C LYS A 894 22.31 62.49 70.72
N SER A 895 22.70 61.66 71.69
CA SER A 895 23.00 60.24 71.46
C SER A 895 21.82 59.46 70.88
N ILE A 896 20.61 59.69 71.42
CA ILE A 896 19.40 59.00 70.96
C ILE A 896 18.96 59.54 69.58
N GLN A 897 19.16 60.82 69.31
CA GLN A 897 18.90 61.42 67.99
C GLN A 897 19.82 60.88 66.90
N ASP A 898 21.10 60.63 67.21
CA ASP A 898 22.04 60.00 66.28
C ASP A 898 21.64 58.53 66.00
N GLU A 899 21.24 57.78 67.02
CA GLU A 899 20.71 56.41 66.88
C GLU A 899 19.41 56.39 66.04
N LEU A 900 18.49 57.32 66.31
CA LEU A 900 17.25 57.49 65.54
C LEU A 900 17.51 57.79 64.06
N LYS A 901 18.54 58.59 63.75
CA LYS A 901 18.93 58.89 62.37
C LYS A 901 19.43 57.63 61.65
N SER A 902 20.30 56.85 62.29
CA SER A 902 20.83 55.59 61.75
C SER A 902 19.69 54.59 61.44
N GLU A 903 18.75 54.43 62.38
CA GLU A 903 17.61 53.53 62.20
C GLU A 903 16.65 53.98 61.08
N LYS A 904 16.48 55.29 60.88
CA LYS A 904 15.69 55.84 59.76
C LYS A 904 16.36 55.60 58.39
N GLU A 905 17.69 55.68 58.32
CA GLU A 905 18.44 55.37 57.08
C GLU A 905 18.39 53.88 56.73
N GLU A 906 18.50 52.98 57.70
CA GLU A 906 18.34 51.54 57.46
C GLU A 906 16.92 51.19 57.02
N LYS A 907 15.90 51.79 57.63
CA LYS A 907 14.50 51.60 57.21
C LYS A 907 14.28 51.99 55.73
N GLN A 908 14.90 53.07 55.26
CA GLN A 908 14.79 53.49 53.85
C GLN A 908 15.35 52.44 52.88
N LYS A 909 16.47 51.80 53.22
CA LYS A 909 17.05 50.72 52.38
C LYS A 909 16.10 49.54 52.26
N TRP A 910 15.51 49.11 53.37
CA TRP A 910 14.51 48.03 53.37
C TRP A 910 13.22 48.42 52.62
N GLU A 911 12.80 49.69 52.64
CA GLU A 911 11.66 50.18 51.85
C GLU A 911 11.93 50.21 50.34
N GLU A 912 13.18 50.36 49.93
CA GLU A 912 13.61 50.28 48.52
C GLU A 912 13.65 48.82 48.05
N GLU A 913 14.26 47.92 48.83
CA GLU A 913 14.27 46.48 48.56
C GLU A 913 12.85 45.90 48.49
N PHE A 914 11.94 46.31 49.39
CA PHE A 914 10.53 45.92 49.34
C PHE A 914 9.84 46.38 48.05
N ARG A 915 10.19 47.56 47.51
CA ARG A 915 9.61 48.06 46.25
C ARG A 915 10.07 47.25 45.05
N GLU A 916 11.33 46.82 45.02
CA GLU A 916 11.85 45.97 43.96
C GLU A 916 11.22 44.57 44.00
N LEU A 917 11.20 43.93 45.18
CA LEU A 917 10.57 42.62 45.36
C LEU A 917 9.06 42.68 45.06
N LYS A 918 8.37 43.77 45.39
CA LYS A 918 6.95 43.96 45.06
C LYS A 918 6.70 43.91 43.54
N LYS A 919 7.50 44.64 42.74
CA LYS A 919 7.39 44.62 41.27
C LYS A 919 7.63 43.21 40.71
N MET A 920 8.60 42.48 41.25
CA MET A 920 8.88 41.11 40.82
C MET A 920 7.75 40.14 41.18
N THR A 921 7.12 40.28 42.35
CA THR A 921 5.96 39.45 42.74
C THR A 921 4.69 39.72 41.93
N GLU A 922 4.47 40.95 41.45
CA GLU A 922 3.31 41.27 40.60
C GLU A 922 3.36 40.53 39.25
N SER A 923 4.56 40.37 38.67
CA SER A 923 4.77 39.58 37.45
C SER A 923 4.47 38.08 37.63
N ALA A 924 4.56 37.55 38.86
CA ALA A 924 4.33 36.14 39.15
C ALA A 924 2.85 35.73 39.04
N SER A 925 1.94 36.65 39.36
CA SER A 925 0.49 36.43 39.24
C SER A 925 0.07 36.23 37.78
N GLU A 926 0.67 37.01 36.87
CA GLU A 926 0.46 36.90 35.43
C GLU A 926 0.98 35.55 34.89
N ILE A 927 2.16 35.11 35.35
CA ILE A 927 2.75 33.82 34.97
C ILE A 927 1.89 32.64 35.48
N ALA A 928 1.33 32.74 36.70
CA ALA A 928 0.45 31.72 37.27
C ALA A 928 -0.89 31.62 36.51
N MET A 929 -1.45 32.75 36.07
CA MET A 929 -2.63 32.77 35.20
C MET A 929 -2.35 32.10 33.86
N HIS A 930 -1.22 32.41 33.22
CA HIS A 930 -0.81 31.81 31.95
C HIS A 930 -0.62 30.29 32.06
N SER A 931 0.03 29.82 33.13
CA SER A 931 0.18 28.39 33.43
C SER A 931 -1.17 27.67 33.58
N SER A 932 -2.15 28.30 34.24
CA SER A 932 -3.50 27.75 34.39
C SER A 932 -4.25 27.63 33.05
N GLU A 933 -4.05 28.58 32.13
CA GLU A 933 -4.65 28.58 30.81
C GLU A 933 -4.05 27.48 29.92
N VAL A 934 -2.71 27.36 29.89
CA VAL A 934 -2.00 26.28 29.18
C VAL A 934 -2.43 24.90 29.69
N ALA A 935 -2.60 24.71 31.00
CA ALA A 935 -3.05 23.44 31.58
C ALA A 935 -4.50 23.08 31.18
N LYS A 936 -5.39 24.08 31.02
CA LYS A 936 -6.76 23.84 30.54
C LYS A 936 -6.79 23.45 29.06
N GLU A 937 -5.97 24.10 28.23
CA GLU A 937 -5.83 23.75 26.81
C GLU A 937 -5.33 22.31 26.62
N LEU A 938 -4.32 21.90 27.40
CA LEU A 938 -3.80 20.52 27.38
C LEU A 938 -4.89 19.49 27.69
N LYS A 939 -5.69 19.72 28.74
CA LYS A 939 -6.78 18.81 29.13
C LYS A 939 -7.86 18.71 28.06
N GLN A 940 -8.18 19.80 27.36
CA GLN A 940 -9.16 19.78 26.27
C GLN A 940 -8.65 18.99 25.06
N LYS A 941 -7.38 19.14 24.69
CA LYS A 941 -6.76 18.40 23.58
C LYS A 941 -6.63 16.90 23.89
N GLN A 942 -6.35 16.53 25.14
CA GLN A 942 -6.32 15.12 25.57
C GLN A 942 -7.66 14.40 25.41
N VAL A 943 -8.78 15.07 25.75
CA VAL A 943 -10.13 14.51 25.56
C VAL A 943 -10.48 14.33 24.07
N LEU A 944 -9.95 15.19 23.21
CA LEU A 944 -10.12 15.06 21.76
C LEU A 944 -9.35 13.86 21.19
N ILE A 945 -8.11 13.63 21.64
CA ILE A 945 -7.31 12.46 21.24
C ILE A 945 -8.00 11.17 21.64
N SER A 946 -8.44 11.04 22.90
CA SER A 946 -9.12 9.82 23.35
C SER A 946 -10.40 9.55 22.53
N GLY A 947 -11.13 10.59 22.14
CA GLY A 947 -12.29 10.45 21.27
C GLY A 947 -11.98 10.08 19.81
N PHE A 948 -10.75 10.30 19.33
CA PHE A 948 -10.28 9.83 18.02
C PHE A 948 -9.75 8.39 18.10
N GLU A 949 -9.04 8.03 19.16
CA GLU A 949 -8.58 6.67 19.45
C GLU A 949 -9.77 5.70 19.56
N ASP A 950 -10.82 6.06 20.31
CA ASP A 950 -12.07 5.27 20.40
C ASP A 950 -12.74 5.05 19.04
N LYS A 951 -12.57 5.98 18.09
CA LYS A 951 -13.13 5.85 16.73
C LYS A 951 -12.26 4.96 15.85
N LEU A 952 -10.94 5.06 15.98
CA LEU A 952 -9.97 4.19 15.29
C LEU A 952 -10.23 2.73 15.67
N GLU A 953 -10.32 2.43 16.97
CA GLU A 953 -10.57 1.08 17.48
C GLU A 953 -11.87 0.47 16.90
N ARG A 954 -12.94 1.28 16.82
CA ARG A 954 -14.21 0.84 16.22
C ARG A 954 -14.11 0.55 14.73
N TYR A 955 -13.35 1.33 13.97
CA TYR A 955 -13.16 1.10 12.53
C TYR A 955 -12.25 -0.10 12.27
N GLU A 956 -11.23 -0.30 13.09
CA GLU A 956 -10.36 -1.48 13.04
C GLU A 956 -11.13 -2.78 13.31
N GLN A 957 -11.98 -2.79 14.35
CA GLN A 957 -12.87 -3.93 14.62
C GLN A 957 -13.82 -4.24 13.45
N GLN A 958 -14.34 -3.21 12.77
CA GLN A 958 -15.17 -3.40 11.59
C GLN A 958 -14.40 -3.94 10.38
N ILE A 959 -13.14 -3.52 10.20
CA ILE A 959 -12.26 -4.07 9.15
C ILE A 959 -11.96 -5.53 9.44
N LYS A 960 -11.66 -5.88 10.71
CA LYS A 960 -11.43 -7.26 11.13
C LYS A 960 -12.62 -8.16 10.83
N ALA A 961 -13.83 -7.73 11.17
CA ALA A 961 -15.06 -8.47 10.85
C ALA A 961 -15.28 -8.65 9.33
N LYS A 962 -15.00 -7.62 8.52
CA LYS A 962 -15.10 -7.71 7.06
C LYS A 962 -14.02 -8.58 6.43
N ASN A 963 -12.83 -8.61 7.01
CA ASN A 963 -11.76 -9.53 6.58
C ASN A 963 -12.12 -10.99 6.93
N GLU A 964 -12.76 -11.24 8.07
CA GLU A 964 -13.29 -12.57 8.41
C GLU A 964 -14.40 -13.03 7.45
N GLU A 965 -15.25 -12.11 7.00
CA GLU A 965 -16.26 -12.36 5.95
C GLU A 965 -15.58 -12.73 4.60
N LEU A 966 -14.52 -12.02 4.21
CA LEU A 966 -13.71 -12.34 3.03
C LEU A 966 -13.01 -13.70 3.15
N LEU A 967 -12.56 -14.05 4.36
CA LEU A 967 -11.93 -15.34 4.68
C LEU A 967 -12.94 -16.49 4.58
N ALA A 968 -14.18 -16.27 5.03
CA ALA A 968 -15.28 -17.24 4.92
C ALA A 968 -15.66 -17.49 3.44
N ILE A 969 -15.74 -16.44 2.63
CA ILE A 969 -15.97 -16.54 1.17
C ILE A 969 -14.81 -17.29 0.50
N SER A 970 -13.57 -17.01 0.88
CA SER A 970 -12.38 -17.69 0.33
C SER A 970 -12.36 -19.19 0.65
N ARG A 971 -12.75 -19.57 1.88
CA ARG A 971 -12.90 -20.98 2.29
C ARG A 971 -14.04 -21.69 1.55
N GLN A 972 -15.15 -21.00 1.26
CA GLN A 972 -16.22 -21.55 0.42
C GLN A 972 -15.71 -21.83 -1.01
N VAL A 973 -14.88 -20.95 -1.58
CA VAL A 973 -14.24 -21.15 -2.89
C VAL A 973 -13.25 -22.31 -2.91
N GLU A 974 -12.46 -22.52 -1.85
CA GLU A 974 -11.51 -23.64 -1.74
C GLU A 974 -12.18 -25.02 -1.69
N SER A 975 -13.42 -25.08 -1.20
CA SER A 975 -14.23 -26.32 -1.21
C SER A 975 -14.82 -26.67 -2.58
N ALA A 976 -14.85 -25.73 -3.53
CA ALA A 976 -15.24 -25.94 -4.91
C ALA A 976 -14.02 -26.35 -5.78
N LYS A 977 -13.38 -27.49 -5.47
CA LYS A 977 -12.29 -28.03 -6.30
C LYS A 977 -12.82 -28.51 -7.66
N VAL A 978 -12.20 -28.02 -8.74
CA VAL A 978 -12.32 -28.62 -10.08
C VAL A 978 -11.78 -30.07 -10.02
N PRO A 979 -12.53 -31.08 -10.50
CA PRO A 979 -12.06 -32.46 -10.53
C PRO A 979 -10.74 -32.61 -11.30
N ALA A 980 -9.83 -33.43 -10.76
CA ALA A 980 -8.44 -33.59 -11.21
C ALA A 980 -8.30 -34.02 -12.70
N ASP A 981 -9.35 -34.58 -13.29
CA ASP A 981 -9.32 -35.15 -14.64
C ASP A 981 -9.30 -34.08 -15.76
N TYR A 982 -9.71 -32.84 -15.46
CA TYR A 982 -9.76 -31.75 -16.44
C TYR A 982 -8.41 -31.06 -16.71
N LYS A 983 -7.38 -31.32 -15.90
CA LYS A 983 -6.02 -30.81 -16.16
C LYS A 983 -5.31 -31.52 -17.32
N ALA A 984 -5.84 -32.63 -17.83
CA ALA A 984 -5.17 -33.46 -18.83
C ALA A 984 -5.56 -33.18 -20.29
N GLY A 985 -6.51 -32.27 -20.55
CA GLY A 985 -7.16 -32.16 -21.86
C GLY A 985 -6.51 -31.22 -22.89
N TYR A 986 -6.75 -29.90 -22.79
CA TYR A 986 -6.67 -29.03 -23.97
C TYR A 986 -6.00 -27.66 -23.75
N GLY A 987 -5.27 -27.49 -22.64
CA GLY A 987 -4.24 -26.44 -22.50
C GLY A 987 -2.88 -26.83 -23.09
N ALA A 988 -2.74 -28.07 -23.56
CA ALA A 988 -1.48 -28.69 -23.94
C ALA A 988 -0.89 -28.24 -25.29
N GLY A 989 -1.43 -27.21 -25.95
CA GLY A 989 -0.82 -26.64 -27.15
C GLY A 989 0.13 -25.51 -26.80
N ILE A 990 -0.42 -24.43 -26.25
CA ILE A 990 0.32 -23.24 -25.84
C ILE A 990 1.08 -23.49 -24.53
N SER A 991 0.48 -24.24 -23.59
CA SER A 991 1.19 -24.64 -22.38
C SER A 991 2.33 -25.60 -22.72
N LEU A 992 2.17 -26.54 -23.65
CA LEU A 992 3.27 -27.43 -24.05
C LEU A 992 4.32 -26.73 -24.91
N GLU A 993 3.97 -25.72 -25.71
CA GLU A 993 4.94 -24.93 -26.48
C GLU A 993 5.73 -23.99 -25.55
N LYS A 994 5.06 -23.32 -24.60
CA LYS A 994 5.69 -22.55 -23.52
C LYS A 994 6.51 -23.44 -22.59
N GLN A 995 5.99 -24.61 -22.22
CA GLN A 995 6.67 -25.59 -21.37
C GLN A 995 7.82 -26.27 -22.11
N LYS A 996 7.75 -26.50 -23.43
CA LYS A 996 8.90 -26.92 -24.24
C LYS A 996 9.97 -25.83 -24.32
N ILE A 997 9.58 -24.56 -24.41
CA ILE A 997 10.54 -23.44 -24.39
C ILE A 997 11.18 -23.32 -22.99
N LEU A 998 10.39 -23.46 -21.92
CA LEU A 998 10.88 -23.49 -20.55
C LEU A 998 11.75 -24.72 -20.26
N ASP A 999 11.37 -25.90 -20.75
CA ASP A 999 12.14 -27.13 -20.64
C ASP A 999 13.43 -27.02 -21.45
N ASN A 1000 13.40 -26.36 -22.61
CA ASN A 1000 14.59 -26.05 -23.39
C ASN A 1000 15.45 -24.99 -22.71
N LEU A 1001 14.88 -23.99 -22.01
CA LEU A 1001 15.60 -23.03 -21.19
C LEU A 1001 16.26 -23.72 -20.00
N ASN A 1002 15.53 -24.57 -19.29
CA ASN A 1002 16.02 -25.39 -18.19
C ASN A 1002 17.12 -26.35 -18.67
N LYS A 1003 16.96 -26.92 -19.87
CA LYS A 1003 17.99 -27.73 -20.51
C LYS A 1003 19.17 -26.89 -21.00
N LEU A 1004 18.96 -25.66 -21.45
CA LEU A 1004 20.03 -24.72 -21.79
C LEU A 1004 20.83 -24.32 -20.55
N GLU A 1005 20.13 -24.12 -19.43
CA GLU A 1005 20.71 -23.86 -18.12
C GLU A 1005 21.44 -25.08 -17.59
N SER A 1006 20.91 -26.28 -17.80
CA SER A 1006 21.59 -27.55 -17.49
C SER A 1006 22.80 -27.81 -18.40
N ASP A 1007 22.73 -27.50 -19.70
CA ASP A 1007 23.82 -27.64 -20.67
C ASP A 1007 24.92 -26.58 -20.45
N ARG A 1008 24.54 -25.39 -19.97
CA ARG A 1008 25.45 -24.33 -19.54
C ARG A 1008 26.11 -24.64 -18.20
N ALA A 1009 25.31 -25.06 -17.22
CA ALA A 1009 25.78 -25.52 -15.92
C ALA A 1009 26.74 -26.70 -16.13
N SER A 1010 26.45 -27.57 -17.10
CA SER A 1010 27.31 -28.71 -17.41
C SER A 1010 28.55 -28.44 -18.25
N GLY A 1011 28.81 -27.17 -18.60
CA GLY A 1011 29.96 -26.76 -19.40
C GLY A 1011 29.94 -27.25 -20.86
N SER A 1012 28.90 -27.99 -21.26
CA SER A 1012 28.75 -28.52 -22.62
C SER A 1012 28.37 -27.45 -23.64
N MET A 1013 27.95 -26.25 -23.18
CA MET A 1013 27.62 -25.08 -23.99
C MET A 1013 28.42 -23.83 -23.59
N GLY A 1014 29.00 -23.15 -24.59
CA GLY A 1014 29.76 -21.91 -24.41
C GLY A 1014 28.88 -20.70 -24.08
N ARG A 1015 29.42 -19.74 -23.30
CA ARG A 1015 28.67 -18.58 -22.76
C ARG A 1015 27.97 -17.74 -23.83
N HIS A 1016 28.62 -17.50 -24.97
CA HIS A 1016 28.03 -16.74 -26.07
C HIS A 1016 26.82 -17.48 -26.70
N SER A 1017 26.91 -18.79 -26.85
CA SER A 1017 25.80 -19.63 -27.35
C SER A 1017 24.66 -19.69 -26.35
N TYR A 1018 24.97 -19.77 -25.05
CA TYR A 1018 23.98 -19.73 -23.98
C TYR A 1018 23.21 -18.40 -23.94
N GLU A 1019 23.91 -17.27 -23.91
CA GLU A 1019 23.25 -15.95 -23.87
C GLU A 1019 22.43 -15.69 -25.15
N PHE A 1020 22.93 -16.11 -26.32
CA PHE A 1020 22.20 -16.01 -27.58
C PHE A 1020 20.89 -16.80 -27.56
N TRP A 1021 20.92 -18.06 -27.11
CA TRP A 1021 19.73 -18.91 -27.06
C TRP A 1021 18.80 -18.56 -25.91
N LYS A 1022 19.32 -18.18 -24.74
CA LYS A 1022 18.53 -17.69 -23.59
C LYS A 1022 17.74 -16.46 -23.97
N LYS A 1023 18.39 -15.47 -24.61
CA LYS A 1023 17.73 -14.27 -25.13
C LYS A 1023 16.62 -14.64 -26.13
N ARG A 1024 16.89 -15.57 -27.07
CA ARG A 1024 15.92 -15.97 -28.10
C ARG A 1024 14.74 -16.76 -27.54
N TYR A 1025 14.94 -17.61 -26.54
CA TYR A 1025 13.85 -18.33 -25.86
C TYR A 1025 13.02 -17.39 -24.98
N ASN A 1026 13.64 -16.42 -24.32
CA ASN A 1026 12.94 -15.39 -23.56
C ASN A 1026 12.13 -14.45 -24.48
N GLU A 1027 12.66 -14.07 -25.65
CA GLU A 1027 11.91 -13.33 -26.67
C GLU A 1027 10.70 -14.14 -27.19
N GLN A 1028 10.83 -15.47 -27.33
CA GLN A 1028 9.71 -16.35 -27.69
C GLN A 1028 8.67 -16.49 -26.57
N LEU A 1029 9.10 -16.56 -25.31
CA LEU A 1029 8.21 -16.54 -24.14
C LEU A 1029 7.40 -15.24 -24.09
N ASN A 1030 8.07 -14.09 -24.27
CA ASN A 1030 7.42 -12.78 -24.29
C ASN A 1030 6.46 -12.64 -25.48
N ALA A 1031 6.81 -13.17 -26.67
CA ALA A 1031 5.92 -13.15 -27.83
C ALA A 1031 4.68 -14.08 -27.69
N ILE A 1032 4.78 -15.14 -26.87
CA ILE A 1032 3.63 -15.98 -26.47
C ILE A 1032 2.75 -15.20 -25.49
N ASP A 1033 3.36 -14.50 -24.53
CA ASP A 1033 2.65 -13.77 -23.47
C ASP A 1033 2.00 -12.45 -23.98
N GLU A 1034 2.55 -11.82 -25.02
CA GLU A 1034 1.99 -10.65 -25.70
C GLU A 1034 0.99 -10.99 -26.83
N GLY A 1035 0.80 -12.29 -27.16
CA GLY A 1035 -0.13 -12.76 -28.19
C GLY A 1035 0.31 -12.52 -29.65
N GLU A 1036 1.55 -12.09 -29.88
CA GLU A 1036 2.12 -11.74 -31.19
C GLU A 1036 2.31 -12.96 -32.13
N LEU A 1037 2.37 -14.18 -31.59
CA LEU A 1037 2.55 -15.42 -32.37
C LEU A 1037 1.39 -15.74 -33.34
N LYS A 1038 0.24 -15.06 -33.20
CA LYS A 1038 -0.86 -15.10 -34.20
C LYS A 1038 -0.48 -14.47 -35.55
N LYS A 1039 0.51 -13.56 -35.61
CA LYS A 1039 0.96 -12.96 -36.88
C LYS A 1039 1.98 -13.82 -37.62
N GLN A 1040 2.78 -14.62 -36.91
CA GLN A 1040 3.82 -15.45 -37.52
C GLN A 1040 3.31 -16.78 -38.09
N LYS A 1041 2.22 -17.34 -37.55
CA LYS A 1041 1.53 -18.52 -38.11
C LYS A 1041 0.68 -18.21 -39.37
N ARG A 1042 0.73 -16.99 -39.90
CA ARG A 1042 0.02 -16.60 -41.14
C ARG A 1042 0.91 -16.55 -42.39
N ILE A 1043 2.15 -17.02 -42.30
CA ILE A 1043 3.02 -17.24 -43.47
C ILE A 1043 3.12 -18.74 -43.74
N ASP A 1044 2.44 -19.13 -44.82
CA ASP A 1044 2.53 -20.36 -45.62
C ASP A 1044 2.13 -21.73 -45.02
N TYR A 1045 0.89 -22.11 -45.31
CA TYR A 1045 0.59 -23.42 -45.90
C TYR A 1045 -0.24 -23.24 -47.17
N SER A 1046 0.42 -22.77 -48.24
CA SER A 1046 -0.03 -22.97 -49.62
C SER A 1046 1.18 -22.96 -50.57
N ARG A 1047 1.82 -24.12 -50.75
CA ARG A 1047 2.70 -24.56 -51.87
C ARG A 1047 3.44 -25.83 -51.40
N SER A 1048 3.01 -27.04 -51.79
CA SER A 1048 3.39 -27.81 -52.98
C SER A 1048 4.91 -28.06 -53.13
N ASP A 1049 5.31 -29.33 -52.96
CA ASP A 1049 6.46 -30.02 -53.58
C ASP A 1049 7.84 -29.33 -53.59
N GLU A 1050 8.46 -29.14 -52.42
CA GLU A 1050 9.92 -29.00 -52.34
C GLU A 1050 10.52 -30.09 -51.44
N LYS A 1051 11.55 -30.77 -51.96
CA LYS A 1051 12.29 -31.82 -51.26
C LYS A 1051 12.93 -31.22 -50.00
N ILE A 1052 12.44 -31.64 -48.84
CA ILE A 1052 12.95 -31.26 -47.53
C ILE A 1052 14.46 -31.51 -47.51
N THR A 1053 15.24 -30.47 -47.20
CA THR A 1053 16.69 -30.60 -47.15
C THR A 1053 17.09 -31.47 -45.95
N PRO A 1054 18.22 -32.20 -46.00
CA PRO A 1054 18.66 -33.01 -44.86
C PRO A 1054 18.89 -32.19 -43.59
N GLU A 1055 19.19 -30.89 -43.69
CA GLU A 1055 19.28 -29.98 -42.54
C GLU A 1055 17.89 -29.68 -41.94
N GLU A 1056 16.86 -29.48 -42.76
CA GLU A 1056 15.48 -29.27 -42.31
C GLU A 1056 14.84 -30.53 -41.74
N GLU A 1057 15.14 -31.70 -42.32
CA GLU A 1057 14.76 -33.01 -41.79
C GLU A 1057 15.40 -33.23 -40.41
N LEU A 1058 16.71 -32.96 -40.29
CA LEU A 1058 17.44 -33.05 -39.02
C LEU A 1058 16.87 -32.07 -37.98
N ARG A 1059 16.46 -30.87 -38.41
CA ARG A 1059 15.84 -29.84 -37.56
C ARG A 1059 14.44 -30.24 -37.12
N ARG A 1060 13.62 -30.82 -38.00
CA ARG A 1060 12.29 -31.36 -37.67
C ARG A 1060 12.38 -32.49 -36.63
N ARG A 1061 13.32 -33.41 -36.82
CA ARG A 1061 13.55 -34.54 -35.90
C ARG A 1061 14.09 -34.09 -34.53
N TRP A 1062 14.88 -33.02 -34.52
CA TRP A 1062 15.26 -32.34 -33.28
C TRP A 1062 14.04 -31.65 -32.62
N PHE A 1063 13.20 -30.95 -33.39
CA PHE A 1063 11.97 -30.32 -32.89
C PHE A 1063 10.94 -31.34 -32.36
N SER A 1064 10.90 -32.56 -32.90
CA SER A 1064 10.09 -33.66 -32.37
C SER A 1064 10.71 -34.35 -31.15
N GLY A 1065 11.90 -33.92 -30.72
CA GLY A 1065 12.56 -34.41 -29.52
C GLY A 1065 13.29 -35.74 -29.67
N GLU A 1066 13.53 -36.23 -30.89
CA GLU A 1066 14.20 -37.52 -31.10
C GLU A 1066 15.66 -37.54 -30.61
N PHE A 1067 16.29 -36.37 -30.48
CA PHE A 1067 17.65 -36.23 -29.95
C PHE A 1067 17.86 -34.81 -29.39
N GLY A 1068 18.83 -34.64 -28.48
CA GLY A 1068 19.12 -33.36 -27.82
C GLY A 1068 19.96 -32.40 -28.66
N ILE A 1069 20.11 -31.14 -28.20
CA ILE A 1069 20.82 -30.06 -28.92
C ILE A 1069 22.29 -30.41 -29.23
N ILE A 1070 22.99 -31.11 -28.34
CA ILE A 1070 24.39 -31.53 -28.53
C ILE A 1070 24.50 -32.56 -29.68
N GLU A 1071 23.56 -33.49 -29.74
CA GLU A 1071 23.50 -34.52 -30.79
C GLU A 1071 23.03 -33.90 -32.11
N TYR A 1072 22.11 -32.94 -32.07
CA TYR A 1072 21.71 -32.12 -33.21
C TYR A 1072 22.90 -31.31 -33.76
N GLU A 1073 23.66 -30.62 -32.91
CA GLU A 1073 24.84 -29.85 -33.33
C GLU A 1073 25.97 -30.74 -33.86
N LYS A 1074 26.22 -31.91 -33.25
CA LYS A 1074 27.18 -32.89 -33.78
C LYS A 1074 26.76 -33.41 -35.14
N ARG A 1075 25.47 -33.75 -35.31
CA ARG A 1075 24.93 -34.22 -36.59
C ARG A 1075 24.93 -33.12 -37.63
N LEU A 1076 24.61 -31.89 -37.25
CA LEU A 1076 24.64 -30.72 -38.12
C LEU A 1076 26.06 -30.37 -38.57
N ARG A 1077 27.06 -30.43 -37.66
CA ARG A 1077 28.47 -30.26 -38.02
C ARG A 1077 28.96 -31.38 -38.94
N ARG A 1078 28.56 -32.64 -38.70
CA ARG A 1078 28.84 -33.77 -39.60
C ARG A 1078 28.24 -33.56 -40.99
N LEU A 1079 26.99 -33.08 -41.03
CA LEU A 1079 26.26 -32.78 -42.26
C LEU A 1079 26.94 -31.66 -43.05
N LYS A 1080 27.43 -30.62 -42.36
CA LYS A 1080 28.20 -29.50 -42.94
C LYS A 1080 29.65 -29.85 -43.31
N SER A 1081 30.20 -30.93 -42.76
CA SER A 1081 31.56 -31.43 -43.08
C SER A 1081 31.61 -32.52 -44.15
N ALA A 1082 30.46 -32.99 -44.64
CA ALA A 1082 30.39 -34.04 -45.67
C ALA A 1082 30.78 -33.48 -47.06
N PRO A 1083 31.53 -34.22 -47.90
CA PRO A 1083 31.90 -33.76 -49.24
C PRO A 1083 30.63 -33.60 -50.09
N GLY A 1084 30.27 -32.35 -50.39
CA GLY A 1084 29.05 -32.00 -51.15
C GLY A 1084 28.09 -31.06 -50.42
N ALA A 1085 28.34 -30.71 -49.14
CA ALA A 1085 27.47 -29.86 -48.32
C ALA A 1085 27.41 -28.36 -48.70
N ALA A 1086 28.01 -27.96 -49.84
CA ALA A 1086 28.01 -26.58 -50.34
C ALA A 1086 27.01 -26.33 -51.50
N LYS A 1087 26.16 -27.30 -51.81
CA LYS A 1087 24.94 -27.12 -52.61
C LYS A 1087 23.72 -27.12 -51.68
#